data_AF-A0A1B7VQ56-F1
#
_entry.id   AF-A0A1B7VQ56-F1
#
_cell.length_a   1.000
_cell.length_b   1.000
_cell.length_c   1.000
_cell.angle_alpha   90.00
_cell.angle_beta   90.00
_cell.angle_gamma   90.00
#
_symmetry.space_group_name_H-M   'P 1'
#
loop_
_entity.id
_entity.type
_entity.pdbx_description
1 polymer ?
#
loop_
_entity_poly.entity_id
_entity_poly.type
_entity_poly.pdbx_seq_one_letter_code
_entity_poly.pdbx_strand_id
1 'polypeptide(L)'
;MNNKESHHPNIQTWDKVAENYGLEITADEEDIAENLITILHSLGLNKGSSLLELGSGSGHLSGIMAKAGFKVSLLDFSQIALDKAQSFFKYHNLEGCFIHDDITDLSIINQEYDLVWNSGVMEHFSDEKLLSTLQAIKKIKTKFFLCIVPNPSSLPYLLYRYKLMREGNWLYGKEYLRYDYEFFLEKAGFYLLKQYLFGWNFTKYFIERITNDNTSNLYFNEMVDNRLISANEAYLIGYLSCIEENDITNMDIKNITPVQNNDYCHTEERTMKFDSIAEFNRIKNIVEDKESEINTLQDKVAELEISYKTQLQDNKSLHTQLEQKESLLNFWTMRVAAMETSKFWKIRTVWFKLKPLLGFSTDDKPGLLFLLNKVFKIYKNEGIENLIRRVSNKYTKIQKQIDINNSEDIYKLQINSILQTNQSAQGIISYLYSIDWNTPLYQRPHHLAVQLSKLGYLFFYPTYNATYDNYDGFIELQQNLTVTNQLEILIEKLTKTEFKNKLFLVTSTQMSYNIQDLINLKNNGFKIIYEYIDEIDSAISGCDVNYQLDRHNCLDLNSVDFVLATATKLYEEMITKFPKEKVIYHPNAVDYEHFHIEKDPAKCPKIIQSILAEGKPIIGYYGALADWIDYDLINSVARKRVDWNIVLIGLDYDKSMKKLERLDNIKYLGVKKYQDLPNYGIWFDVAIIPFKEGDIAKSTSPLKLFEYMAMNKPVVATRDLIECQKYEGVLMAEDKNDFILKVEQALDLKDDPNYLLILDENAKSNTWLQRAMKIDELIQNNLVNYPEK
;
A
#
# COMPACT_ATOMS: atom_id res chain seq x y z
N MET A 1 -24.22 21.16 -11.81
CA MET A 1 -25.00 21.81 -10.74
C MET A 1 -24.17 21.69 -9.48
N ASN A 2 -23.57 22.80 -9.05
CA ASN A 2 -22.76 22.87 -7.83
C ASN A 2 -23.69 22.84 -6.62
N ASN A 3 -23.73 21.72 -5.88
CA ASN A 3 -24.17 21.78 -4.49
C ASN A 3 -23.05 22.43 -3.68
N LYS A 4 -23.07 23.77 -3.57
CA LYS A 4 -22.46 24.45 -2.43
C LYS A 4 -23.32 24.07 -1.22
N GLU A 5 -23.04 22.95 -0.58
CA GLU A 5 -23.56 22.73 0.77
C GLU A 5 -22.94 23.81 1.66
N SER A 6 -23.74 24.77 2.09
CA SER A 6 -23.41 25.70 3.16
C SER A 6 -23.01 24.88 4.39
N HIS A 7 -21.70 24.74 4.64
CA HIS A 7 -21.17 23.91 5.72
C HIS A 7 -21.57 24.50 7.07
N HIS A 8 -22.58 23.89 7.67
CA HIS A 8 -22.99 24.10 9.05
C HIS A 8 -22.18 23.20 10.00
N PRO A 9 -21.94 23.62 11.26
CA PRO A 9 -21.41 22.74 12.29
C PRO A 9 -22.30 21.48 12.40
N ASN A 10 -21.72 20.29 12.18
CA ASN A 10 -22.46 19.02 12.23
C ASN A 10 -22.68 18.61 13.69
N ILE A 11 -23.95 18.43 14.08
CA ILE A 11 -24.35 17.97 15.42
C ILE A 11 -23.58 16.72 15.88
N GLN A 12 -23.34 15.76 14.98
CA GLN A 12 -22.63 14.51 15.30
C GLN A 12 -21.18 14.75 15.74
N THR A 13 -20.51 15.76 15.17
CA THR A 13 -19.15 16.14 15.56
C THR A 13 -19.15 16.69 16.97
N TRP A 14 -20.10 17.57 17.29
CA TRP A 14 -20.17 18.26 18.57
C TRP A 14 -20.69 17.38 19.70
N ASP A 15 -21.61 16.47 19.42
CA ASP A 15 -22.02 15.41 20.32
C ASP A 15 -20.81 14.56 20.78
N LYS A 16 -19.92 14.20 19.84
CA LYS A 16 -18.69 13.46 20.15
C LYS A 16 -17.68 14.27 20.95
N VAL A 17 -17.56 15.58 20.68
CA VAL A 17 -16.72 16.46 21.51
C VAL A 17 -17.26 16.53 22.93
N ALA A 18 -18.58 16.64 23.08
CA ALA A 18 -19.25 16.75 24.37
C ALA A 18 -19.12 15.50 25.26
N GLU A 19 -18.92 14.31 24.68
CA GLU A 19 -18.63 13.09 25.43
C GLU A 19 -17.41 13.25 26.36
N ASN A 20 -16.41 14.03 25.93
CA ASN A 20 -15.16 14.26 26.65
C ASN A 20 -15.25 15.36 27.72
N TYR A 21 -16.40 16.06 27.84
CA TYR A 21 -16.57 17.08 28.88
C TYR A 21 -16.58 16.44 30.27
N GLY A 22 -15.67 16.94 31.11
CA GLY A 22 -15.54 16.58 32.52
C GLY A 22 -16.46 17.42 33.43
N LEU A 23 -16.37 17.18 34.73
CA LEU A 23 -17.08 17.96 35.76
C LEU A 23 -16.17 18.95 36.49
N GLU A 24 -14.86 18.89 36.23
CA GLU A 24 -13.85 19.73 36.86
C GLU A 24 -13.45 20.87 35.92
N ILE A 25 -13.27 22.05 36.51
CA ILE A 25 -12.80 23.24 35.80
C ILE A 25 -11.27 23.16 35.75
N THR A 26 -10.67 23.39 34.59
CA THR A 26 -9.21 23.45 34.45
C THR A 26 -8.67 24.83 34.81
N ALA A 27 -7.40 24.90 35.20
CA ALA A 27 -6.73 26.18 35.47
C ALA A 27 -6.68 27.10 34.22
N ASP A 28 -6.73 26.52 33.03
CA ASP A 28 -6.78 27.27 31.77
C ASP A 28 -8.17 27.92 31.54
N GLU A 29 -9.24 27.23 31.92
CA GLU A 29 -10.61 27.76 31.85
C GLU A 29 -10.87 28.81 32.93
N GLU A 30 -10.27 28.65 34.12
CA GLU A 30 -10.30 29.67 35.18
C GLU A 30 -9.65 30.98 34.72
N ASP A 31 -8.48 30.93 34.09
CA ASP A 31 -7.79 32.12 33.53
C ASP A 31 -8.67 32.88 32.54
N ILE A 32 -9.33 32.17 31.64
CA ILE A 32 -10.25 32.79 30.67
C ILE A 32 -11.42 33.46 31.39
N ALA A 33 -12.06 32.77 32.33
CA ALA A 33 -13.23 33.28 33.02
C ALA A 33 -12.92 34.47 33.95
N GLU A 34 -11.77 34.47 34.65
CA GLU A 34 -11.34 35.58 35.50
C GLU A 34 -11.10 36.87 34.69
N ASN A 35 -10.44 36.74 33.54
CA ASN A 35 -10.26 37.85 32.61
C ASN A 35 -11.60 38.38 32.11
N LEU A 36 -12.56 37.49 31.84
CA LEU A 36 -13.90 37.86 31.42
C LEU A 36 -14.66 38.59 32.52
N ILE A 37 -14.66 38.10 33.77
CA ILE A 37 -15.27 38.78 34.92
C ILE A 37 -14.71 40.20 35.09
N THR A 38 -13.39 40.36 34.92
CA THR A 38 -12.74 41.68 34.98
C THR A 38 -13.28 42.63 33.91
N ILE A 39 -13.49 42.12 32.69
CA ILE A 39 -14.11 42.89 31.61
C ILE A 39 -15.57 43.23 31.97
N LEU A 40 -16.36 42.26 32.47
CA LEU A 40 -17.75 42.49 32.87
C LEU A 40 -17.87 43.62 33.89
N HIS A 41 -17.03 43.60 34.93
CA HIS A 41 -16.99 44.66 35.93
C HIS A 41 -16.60 46.02 35.34
N SER A 42 -15.66 46.05 34.38
CA SER A 42 -15.30 47.30 33.68
C SER A 42 -16.46 47.88 32.86
N LEU A 43 -17.40 47.03 32.43
CA LEU A 43 -18.64 47.44 31.75
C LEU A 43 -19.77 47.82 32.72
N GLY A 44 -19.50 47.81 34.02
CA GLY A 44 -20.50 48.06 35.06
C GLY A 44 -21.45 46.88 35.31
N LEU A 45 -21.17 45.71 34.73
CA LEU A 45 -21.92 44.49 34.99
C LEU A 45 -21.44 43.88 36.29
N ASN A 46 -22.38 43.60 37.19
CA ASN A 46 -22.10 43.19 38.56
C ASN A 46 -22.94 41.96 38.93
N LYS A 47 -22.77 41.47 40.16
CA LYS A 47 -23.58 40.37 40.69
C LYS A 47 -25.07 40.61 40.42
N GLY A 48 -25.72 39.59 39.84
CA GLY A 48 -27.12 39.65 39.44
C GLY A 48 -27.40 40.08 38.00
N SER A 49 -26.41 40.62 37.27
CA SER A 49 -26.50 40.86 35.83
C SER A 49 -26.75 39.55 35.07
N SER A 50 -27.51 39.66 33.99
CA SER A 50 -27.99 38.54 33.19
C SER A 50 -27.12 38.29 31.97
N LEU A 51 -26.62 37.06 31.80
CA LEU A 51 -25.70 36.66 30.76
C LEU A 51 -26.30 35.50 29.94
N LEU A 52 -26.14 35.53 28.62
CA LEU A 52 -26.49 34.42 27.71
C LEU A 52 -25.26 33.93 26.96
N GLU A 53 -24.82 32.71 27.23
CA GLU A 53 -23.81 31.99 26.45
C GLU A 53 -24.45 31.25 25.28
N LEU A 54 -23.97 31.54 24.07
CA LEU A 54 -24.37 30.88 22.84
C LEU A 54 -23.33 29.82 22.46
N GLY A 55 -23.75 28.57 22.31
CA GLY A 55 -22.87 27.42 22.11
C GLY A 55 -22.07 27.09 23.37
N SER A 56 -22.78 26.91 24.48
CA SER A 56 -22.18 26.83 25.83
C SER A 56 -21.28 25.61 26.09
N GLY A 57 -21.37 24.55 25.28
CA GLY A 57 -20.51 23.37 25.42
C GLY A 57 -20.58 22.74 26.81
N SER A 58 -19.44 22.68 27.52
CA SER A 58 -19.36 22.11 28.87
C SER A 58 -20.05 22.95 29.95
N GLY A 59 -20.34 24.22 29.66
CA GLY A 59 -20.88 25.19 30.60
C GLY A 59 -19.89 25.64 31.69
N HIS A 60 -18.60 25.30 31.58
CA HIS A 60 -17.60 25.65 32.60
C HIS A 60 -17.46 27.17 32.79
N LEU A 61 -17.34 27.94 31.70
CA LEU A 61 -17.23 29.40 31.76
C LEU A 61 -18.46 30.04 32.41
N SER A 62 -19.66 29.70 31.95
CA SER A 62 -20.91 30.11 32.60
C SER A 62 -21.01 29.65 34.06
N GLY A 63 -20.45 28.49 34.40
CA GLY A 63 -20.34 28.00 35.77
C GLY A 63 -19.55 28.92 36.69
N ILE A 64 -18.40 29.40 36.22
CA ILE A 64 -17.55 30.34 36.96
C ILE A 64 -18.28 31.69 37.09
N MET A 65 -18.97 32.14 36.05
CA MET A 65 -19.81 33.34 36.10
C MET A 65 -20.95 33.18 37.13
N ALA A 66 -21.61 32.03 37.18
CA ALA A 66 -22.63 31.73 38.17
C ALA A 66 -22.06 31.73 39.61
N LYS A 67 -20.85 31.17 39.81
CA LYS A 67 -20.12 31.25 41.09
C LYS A 67 -19.81 32.70 41.50
N ALA A 68 -19.45 33.55 40.54
CA ALA A 68 -19.26 34.99 40.75
C ALA A 68 -20.59 35.75 40.98
N GLY A 69 -21.73 35.08 40.82
CA GLY A 69 -23.07 35.57 41.16
C GLY A 69 -23.81 36.24 40.00
N PHE A 70 -23.37 36.03 38.76
CA PHE A 70 -24.15 36.39 37.58
C PHE A 70 -25.31 35.41 37.34
N LYS A 71 -26.38 35.88 36.70
CA LYS A 71 -27.49 35.02 36.26
C LYS A 71 -27.20 34.51 34.87
N VAL A 72 -26.94 33.22 34.71
CA VAL A 72 -26.48 32.65 33.44
C VAL A 72 -27.58 31.85 32.74
N SER A 73 -27.68 32.05 31.43
CA SER A 73 -28.41 31.19 30.51
C SER A 73 -27.42 30.58 29.52
N LEU A 74 -27.57 29.30 29.23
CA LEU A 74 -26.70 28.50 28.41
C LEU A 74 -27.53 27.96 27.24
N LEU A 75 -27.21 28.36 26.03
CA LEU A 75 -27.83 27.87 24.81
C LEU A 75 -26.86 26.94 24.10
N ASP A 76 -27.32 25.77 23.72
CA ASP A 76 -26.57 24.87 22.86
C ASP A 76 -27.53 24.06 21.97
N PHE A 77 -27.08 23.74 20.76
CA PHE A 77 -27.82 22.93 19.80
C PHE A 77 -27.61 21.42 20.05
N SER A 78 -26.56 21.05 20.80
CA SER A 78 -26.33 19.69 21.28
C SER A 78 -27.01 19.46 22.62
N GLN A 79 -27.98 18.55 22.62
CA GLN A 79 -28.60 18.08 23.86
C GLN A 79 -27.58 17.37 24.76
N ILE A 80 -26.61 16.67 24.17
CA ILE A 80 -25.55 15.98 24.93
C ILE A 80 -24.66 16.99 25.67
N ALA A 81 -24.29 18.09 25.00
CA ALA A 81 -23.56 19.19 25.64
C ALA A 81 -24.36 19.81 26.80
N LEU A 82 -25.65 20.08 26.60
CA LEU A 82 -26.50 20.61 27.67
C LEU A 82 -26.65 19.65 28.85
N ASP A 83 -26.81 18.35 28.61
CA ASP A 83 -26.90 17.35 29.67
C ASP A 83 -25.59 17.30 30.51
N LYS A 84 -24.44 17.49 29.86
CA LYS A 84 -23.13 17.61 30.52
C LYS A 84 -23.04 18.90 31.32
N ALA A 85 -23.42 20.03 30.74
CA ALA A 85 -23.45 21.32 31.44
C ALA A 85 -24.39 21.27 32.66
N GLN A 86 -25.60 20.70 32.54
CA GLN A 86 -26.52 20.49 33.66
C GLN A 86 -25.91 19.62 34.75
N SER A 87 -25.21 18.55 34.37
CA SER A 87 -24.51 17.67 35.31
C SER A 87 -23.41 18.42 36.06
N PHE A 88 -22.63 19.24 35.37
CA PHE A 88 -21.62 20.11 35.95
C PHE A 88 -22.24 21.14 36.93
N PHE A 89 -23.29 21.85 36.52
CA PHE A 89 -23.97 22.83 37.39
C PHE A 89 -24.54 22.17 38.65
N LYS A 90 -25.14 20.99 38.51
CA LYS A 90 -25.61 20.19 39.64
C LYS A 90 -24.48 19.77 40.57
N TYR A 91 -23.35 19.33 40.00
CA TYR A 91 -22.17 18.91 40.77
C TYR A 91 -21.59 20.06 41.61
N HIS A 92 -21.53 21.28 41.05
CA HIS A 92 -21.05 22.48 41.75
C HIS A 92 -22.12 23.25 42.54
N ASN A 93 -23.36 22.73 42.61
CA ASN A 93 -24.51 23.36 43.26
C ASN A 93 -24.77 24.80 42.77
N LEU A 94 -24.83 24.96 41.44
CA LEU A 94 -25.05 26.22 40.75
C LEU A 94 -26.43 26.26 40.08
N GLU A 95 -26.95 27.46 39.87
CA GLU A 95 -28.18 27.70 39.13
C GLU A 95 -27.87 28.27 37.73
N GLY A 96 -28.56 27.74 36.72
CA GLY A 96 -28.46 28.19 35.34
C GLY A 96 -29.72 27.83 34.55
N CYS A 97 -30.03 28.60 33.51
CA CYS A 97 -31.10 28.29 32.57
C CYS A 97 -30.51 27.62 31.32
N PHE A 98 -31.02 26.45 30.93
CA PHE A 98 -30.50 25.67 29.81
C PHE A 98 -31.51 25.67 28.66
N ILE A 99 -31.05 26.04 27.47
CA ILE A 99 -31.89 26.26 26.29
C ILE A 99 -31.36 25.38 25.15
N HIS A 100 -32.14 24.38 24.75
CA HIS A 100 -31.82 23.54 23.59
C HIS A 100 -32.36 24.21 22.32
N ASP A 101 -31.48 24.90 21.59
CA ASP A 101 -31.83 25.56 20.33
C ASP A 101 -30.60 25.82 19.46
N ASP A 102 -30.84 26.13 18.18
CA ASP A 102 -29.80 26.47 17.20
C ASP A 102 -29.58 27.98 17.17
N ILE A 103 -28.32 28.41 17.33
CA ILE A 103 -27.91 29.82 17.34
C ILE A 103 -28.28 30.58 16.04
N THR A 104 -28.60 29.87 14.97
CA THR A 104 -28.93 30.45 13.68
C THR A 104 -30.39 30.89 13.57
N ASP A 105 -31.25 30.48 14.52
CA ASP A 105 -32.59 31.02 14.75
C ASP A 105 -32.84 31.23 16.25
N LEU A 106 -32.74 32.48 16.70
CA LEU A 106 -32.88 32.85 18.12
C LEU A 106 -34.26 33.42 18.45
N SER A 107 -35.28 33.09 17.66
CA SER A 107 -36.65 33.61 17.84
C SER A 107 -37.31 33.17 19.16
N ILE A 108 -36.85 32.08 19.78
CA ILE A 108 -37.33 31.64 21.09
C ILE A 108 -36.88 32.56 22.23
N ILE A 109 -35.81 33.32 22.03
CA ILE A 109 -35.20 34.19 23.05
C ILE A 109 -35.99 35.49 23.15
N ASN A 110 -36.86 35.55 24.16
CA ASN A 110 -37.76 36.69 24.39
C ASN A 110 -37.36 37.56 25.59
N GLN A 111 -36.36 37.14 26.37
CA GLN A 111 -35.88 37.87 27.54
C GLN A 111 -34.72 38.81 27.17
N GLU A 112 -34.55 39.86 27.98
CA GLU A 112 -33.43 40.80 27.87
C GLU A 112 -32.23 40.29 28.67
N TYR A 113 -31.04 40.47 28.11
CA TYR A 113 -29.78 40.13 28.75
C TYR A 113 -28.88 41.36 28.86
N ASP A 114 -28.05 41.43 29.88
CA ASP A 114 -27.04 42.49 29.98
C ASP A 114 -25.83 42.23 29.06
N LEU A 115 -25.51 40.95 28.83
CA LEU A 115 -24.50 40.51 27.87
C LEU A 115 -24.95 39.22 27.17
N VAL A 116 -24.74 39.18 25.87
CA VAL A 116 -24.73 37.94 25.08
C VAL A 116 -23.29 37.66 24.65
N TRP A 117 -22.84 36.41 24.72
CA TRP A 117 -21.46 36.06 24.35
C TRP A 117 -21.34 34.64 23.80
N ASN A 118 -20.22 34.36 23.16
CA ASN A 118 -19.81 33.01 22.79
C ASN A 118 -18.30 32.87 23.01
N SER A 119 -17.83 31.63 23.19
CA SER A 119 -16.41 31.28 23.16
C SER A 119 -16.19 30.01 22.37
N GLY A 120 -15.55 30.13 21.21
CA GLY A 120 -15.21 28.97 20.38
C GLY A 120 -16.39 28.40 19.58
N VAL A 121 -17.10 29.27 18.85
CA VAL A 121 -18.32 28.92 18.09
C VAL A 121 -18.29 29.53 16.69
N MET A 122 -18.03 30.84 16.62
CA MET A 122 -18.19 31.62 15.39
C MET A 122 -17.17 31.24 14.30
N GLU A 123 -16.04 30.67 14.68
CA GLU A 123 -15.02 30.15 13.78
C GLU A 123 -15.47 28.95 12.95
N HIS A 124 -16.61 28.32 13.28
CA HIS A 124 -17.13 27.18 12.54
C HIS A 124 -18.12 27.58 11.42
N PHE A 125 -18.37 28.87 11.24
CA PHE A 125 -19.30 29.38 10.23
C PHE A 125 -18.57 29.93 9.00
N SER A 126 -19.10 29.61 7.81
CA SER A 126 -18.72 30.31 6.58
C SER A 126 -19.17 31.77 6.62
N ASP A 127 -18.64 32.61 5.72
CA ASP A 127 -18.94 34.04 5.67
C ASP A 127 -20.44 34.36 5.64
N GLU A 128 -21.20 33.72 4.74
CA GLU A 128 -22.66 33.91 4.64
C GLU A 128 -23.35 33.52 5.95
N LYS A 129 -22.91 32.41 6.55
CA LYS A 129 -23.54 31.88 7.74
C LYS A 129 -23.23 32.73 8.97
N LEU A 130 -21.96 33.11 9.15
CA LEU A 130 -21.51 34.00 10.22
C LEU A 130 -22.31 35.30 10.19
N LEU A 131 -22.45 35.93 9.01
CA LEU A 131 -23.25 37.15 8.87
C LEU A 131 -24.71 36.92 9.28
N SER A 132 -25.33 35.84 8.80
CA SER A 132 -26.73 35.53 9.14
C SER A 132 -26.94 35.26 10.64
N THR A 133 -26.00 34.57 11.28
CA THR A 133 -26.02 34.28 12.72
C THR A 133 -25.85 35.56 13.54
N LEU A 134 -24.90 36.42 13.18
CA LEU A 134 -24.73 37.72 13.85
C LEU A 134 -25.98 38.60 13.70
N GLN A 135 -26.63 38.57 12.54
CA GLN A 135 -27.92 39.25 12.33
C GLN A 135 -29.05 38.66 13.17
N ALA A 136 -29.05 37.36 13.45
CA ALA A 136 -29.99 36.73 14.38
C ALA A 136 -29.71 37.19 15.83
N ILE A 137 -28.45 37.19 16.26
CA ILE A 137 -28.02 37.64 17.59
C ILE A 137 -28.40 39.09 17.84
N LYS A 138 -28.24 39.97 16.85
CA LYS A 138 -28.63 41.39 16.95
C LYS A 138 -30.11 41.59 17.31
N LYS A 139 -30.98 40.60 17.03
CA LYS A 139 -32.40 40.68 17.38
C LYS A 139 -32.66 40.43 18.87
N ILE A 140 -31.69 39.86 19.59
CA ILE A 140 -31.78 39.70 21.05
C ILE A 140 -31.64 41.08 21.69
N LYS A 141 -32.49 41.37 22.67
CA LYS A 141 -32.36 42.57 23.49
C LYS A 141 -31.17 42.41 24.42
N THR A 142 -30.04 43.02 24.05
CA THR A 142 -28.82 43.00 24.84
C THR A 142 -28.08 44.34 24.76
N LYS A 143 -27.37 44.69 25.84
CA LYS A 143 -26.52 45.89 25.88
C LYS A 143 -25.18 45.64 25.20
N PHE A 144 -24.58 44.49 25.50
CA PHE A 144 -23.27 44.12 24.99
C PHE A 144 -23.32 42.77 24.28
N PHE A 145 -22.45 42.64 23.28
CA PHE A 145 -22.15 41.37 22.63
C PHE A 145 -20.63 41.13 22.66
N LEU A 146 -20.20 39.94 23.10
CA LEU A 146 -18.80 39.56 23.12
C LEU A 146 -18.57 38.27 22.32
N CYS A 147 -17.88 38.40 21.18
CA CYS A 147 -17.53 37.28 20.32
C CYS A 147 -16.08 36.85 20.60
N ILE A 148 -15.87 35.67 21.20
CA ILE A 148 -14.54 35.12 21.47
C ILE A 148 -14.26 33.94 20.54
N VAL A 149 -13.14 34.01 19.83
CA VAL A 149 -12.74 33.05 18.79
C VAL A 149 -11.24 32.77 18.88
N PRO A 150 -10.76 31.64 18.33
CA PRO A 150 -9.34 31.38 18.18
C PRO A 150 -8.64 32.54 17.45
N ASN A 151 -7.54 33.00 18.04
CA ASN A 151 -6.74 34.07 17.50
C ASN A 151 -5.98 33.56 16.27
N PRO A 152 -6.31 34.06 15.06
CA PRO A 152 -5.67 33.61 13.84
C PRO A 152 -4.19 34.02 13.76
N SER A 153 -3.73 34.89 14.66
CA SER A 153 -2.32 35.31 14.75
C SER A 153 -1.51 34.52 15.78
N SER A 154 -2.13 33.62 16.56
CA SER A 154 -1.44 32.84 17.59
C SER A 154 -0.67 31.68 16.96
N LEU A 155 0.63 31.84 16.81
CA LEU A 155 1.51 30.83 16.23
C LEU A 155 1.52 29.52 17.06
N PRO A 156 1.58 29.54 18.41
CA PRO A 156 1.47 28.31 19.20
C PRO A 156 0.18 27.53 18.93
N TYR A 157 -0.96 28.21 18.89
CA TYR A 157 -2.23 27.55 18.58
C TYR A 157 -2.24 26.98 17.16
N LEU A 158 -1.79 27.75 16.16
CA LEU A 158 -1.75 27.28 14.77
C LEU A 158 -0.84 26.06 14.60
N LEU A 159 0.33 26.06 15.24
CA LEU A 159 1.26 24.92 15.21
C LEU A 159 0.66 23.69 15.91
N TYR A 160 -0.03 23.88 17.03
CA TYR A 160 -0.65 22.79 17.78
C TYR A 160 -1.82 22.18 17.00
N ARG A 161 -2.71 23.03 16.46
CA ARG A 161 -3.78 22.62 15.55
C ARG A 161 -3.23 21.88 14.34
N TYR A 162 -2.19 22.41 13.70
CA TYR A 162 -1.55 21.76 12.55
C TYR A 162 -1.00 20.37 12.91
N LYS A 163 -0.33 20.25 14.07
CA LYS A 163 0.17 18.97 14.59
C LYS A 163 -0.95 17.96 14.77
N LEU A 164 -2.02 18.32 15.48
CA LEU A 164 -3.16 17.43 15.72
C LEU A 164 -3.87 17.01 14.42
N MET A 165 -4.06 17.93 13.47
CA MET A 165 -4.64 17.61 12.16
C MET A 165 -3.76 16.64 11.36
N ARG A 166 -2.43 16.85 11.39
CA ARG A 166 -1.46 15.96 10.75
C ARG A 166 -1.42 14.57 11.41
N GLU A 167 -1.70 14.49 12.71
CA GLU A 167 -1.75 13.23 13.45
C GLU A 167 -3.14 12.56 13.42
N GLY A 168 -4.15 13.21 12.82
CA GLY A 168 -5.52 12.69 12.78
C GLY A 168 -6.27 12.80 14.12
N ASN A 169 -5.75 13.57 15.07
CA ASN A 169 -6.27 13.74 16.43
C ASN A 169 -7.10 15.03 16.61
N TRP A 170 -7.37 15.76 15.52
CA TRP A 170 -8.20 16.96 15.57
C TRP A 170 -9.68 16.59 15.68
N LEU A 171 -10.25 16.77 16.86
CA LEU A 171 -11.64 16.40 17.17
C LEU A 171 -12.65 17.51 16.85
N TYR A 172 -12.18 18.75 16.80
CA TYR A 172 -13.01 19.92 16.56
C TYR A 172 -13.36 19.98 15.07
N GLY A 173 -14.54 20.49 14.72
CA GLY A 173 -15.00 20.54 13.34
C GLY A 173 -14.13 21.45 12.46
N LYS A 174 -14.67 21.79 11.28
CA LYS A 174 -14.03 22.78 10.41
C LYS A 174 -13.97 24.13 11.10
N GLU A 175 -12.80 24.75 11.12
CA GLU A 175 -12.58 26.10 11.65
C GLU A 175 -12.00 27.01 10.57
N TYR A 176 -12.72 28.08 10.26
CA TYR A 176 -12.29 29.10 9.32
C TYR A 176 -11.23 30.00 9.98
N LEU A 177 -10.06 30.10 9.37
CA LEU A 177 -8.99 30.97 9.85
C LEU A 177 -9.22 32.41 9.36
N ARG A 178 -9.95 33.22 10.15
CA ARG A 178 -10.44 34.55 9.75
C ARG A 178 -9.83 35.68 10.58
N TYR A 179 -9.44 36.79 9.93
CA TYR A 179 -8.86 38.00 10.56
C TYR A 179 -9.83 39.19 10.59
N ASP A 180 -11.04 39.01 10.08
CA ASP A 180 -11.97 40.04 9.64
C ASP A 180 -13.30 40.01 10.43
N TYR A 181 -13.31 39.47 11.65
CA TYR A 181 -14.52 39.43 12.49
C TYR A 181 -15.11 40.83 12.74
N GLU A 182 -14.27 41.86 12.86
CA GLU A 182 -14.69 43.26 12.97
C GLU A 182 -15.59 43.67 11.79
N PHE A 183 -15.20 43.33 10.56
CA PHE A 183 -16.00 43.61 9.36
C PHE A 183 -17.37 42.93 9.41
N PHE A 184 -17.44 41.68 9.88
CA PHE A 184 -18.71 40.94 9.98
C PHE A 184 -19.62 41.50 11.08
N LEU A 185 -19.05 41.91 12.22
CA LEU A 185 -19.77 42.56 13.31
C LEU A 185 -20.37 43.90 12.84
N GLU A 186 -19.57 44.75 12.20
CA GLU A 186 -20.03 46.02 11.64
C GLU A 186 -21.11 45.82 10.57
N LYS A 187 -20.92 44.85 9.68
CA LYS A 187 -21.89 44.53 8.62
C LYS A 187 -23.21 43.95 9.15
N ALA A 188 -23.16 43.23 10.27
CA ALA A 188 -24.37 42.82 11.00
C ALA A 188 -25.00 43.99 11.77
N GLY A 189 -24.28 45.11 11.91
CA GLY A 189 -24.72 46.34 12.54
C GLY A 189 -24.49 46.39 14.04
N PHE A 190 -23.38 45.82 14.50
CA PHE A 190 -22.80 46.06 15.82
C PHE A 190 -21.73 47.15 15.73
N TYR A 191 -21.48 47.83 16.84
CA TYR A 191 -20.39 48.80 16.97
C TYR A 191 -19.29 48.19 17.84
N LEU A 192 -18.10 47.99 17.26
CA LEU A 192 -16.95 47.45 17.99
C LEU A 192 -16.46 48.46 19.02
N LEU A 193 -16.40 48.05 20.28
CA LEU A 193 -15.90 48.86 21.40
C LEU A 193 -14.41 48.59 21.64
N LYS A 194 -14.03 47.31 21.75
CA LYS A 194 -12.66 46.91 22.09
C LYS A 194 -12.36 45.45 21.77
N GLN A 195 -11.08 45.18 21.47
CA GLN A 195 -10.54 43.82 21.36
C GLN A 195 -9.77 43.45 22.64
N TYR A 196 -9.89 42.19 23.02
CA TYR A 196 -9.21 41.60 24.18
C TYR A 196 -8.52 40.30 23.78
N LEU A 197 -7.42 39.97 24.44
CA LEU A 197 -6.67 38.73 24.25
C LEU A 197 -6.86 37.84 25.48
N PHE A 198 -7.14 36.55 25.27
CA PHE A 198 -7.41 35.58 26.34
C PHE A 198 -6.66 34.26 26.13
N GLY A 199 -6.58 33.44 27.19
CA GLY A 199 -6.10 32.06 27.11
C GLY A 199 -4.59 31.96 27.00
N TRP A 200 -3.86 32.77 27.79
CA TRP A 200 -2.40 32.68 27.83
C TRP A 200 -1.92 31.37 28.46
N ASN A 201 -2.70 30.78 29.37
CA ASN A 201 -2.38 29.45 29.89
C ASN A 201 -2.59 28.35 28.83
N PHE A 202 -3.60 28.47 27.96
CA PHE A 202 -3.71 27.62 26.77
C PHE A 202 -2.54 27.80 25.79
N THR A 203 -2.09 29.04 25.54
CA THR A 203 -0.89 29.29 24.72
C THR A 203 0.32 28.54 25.28
N LYS A 204 0.52 28.60 26.60
CA LYS A 204 1.56 27.85 27.31
C LYS A 204 1.39 26.34 27.15
N TYR A 205 0.18 25.83 27.35
CA TYR A 205 -0.12 24.42 27.15
C TYR A 205 0.22 23.95 25.72
N PHE A 206 -0.13 24.73 24.70
CA PHE A 206 0.17 24.40 23.31
C PHE A 206 1.68 24.28 23.06
N ILE A 207 2.48 25.21 23.59
CA ILE A 207 3.93 25.19 23.44
C ILE A 207 4.52 23.92 24.04
N GLU A 208 4.15 23.57 25.28
CA GLU A 208 4.64 22.34 25.95
C GLU A 208 4.29 21.09 25.15
N ARG A 209 3.08 21.06 24.58
CA ARG A 209 2.63 19.94 23.75
C ARG A 209 3.28 19.88 22.38
N ILE A 210 3.69 21.02 21.82
CA ILE A 210 4.44 21.05 20.55
C ILE A 210 5.87 20.57 20.78
N THR A 211 6.54 21.09 21.81
CA THR A 211 7.96 20.81 22.09
C THR A 211 8.17 19.51 22.87
N ASN A 212 7.12 18.97 23.48
CA ASN A 212 7.19 17.90 24.49
C ASN A 212 8.10 18.25 25.67
N ASP A 213 8.13 19.53 26.05
CA ASP A 213 8.98 20.05 27.11
C ASP A 213 8.27 21.16 27.92
N ASN A 214 8.07 20.90 29.21
CA ASN A 214 7.38 21.82 30.12
C ASN A 214 8.20 23.08 30.46
N THR A 215 9.49 23.10 30.13
CA THR A 215 10.35 24.29 30.36
C THR A 215 10.31 25.28 29.20
N SER A 216 9.81 24.88 28.04
CA SER A 216 9.73 25.69 26.82
C SER A 216 8.91 26.98 26.99
N ASN A 217 7.94 26.99 27.91
CA ASN A 217 7.15 28.16 28.25
C ASN A 217 7.94 29.30 28.89
N LEU A 218 9.02 28.98 29.61
CA LEU A 218 9.87 30.00 30.23
C LEU A 218 10.60 30.81 29.15
N TYR A 219 11.16 30.12 28.15
CA TYR A 219 11.81 30.78 27.01
C TYR A 219 10.82 31.58 26.17
N PHE A 220 9.61 31.06 25.96
CA PHE A 220 8.57 31.78 25.22
C PHE A 220 8.19 33.09 25.93
N ASN A 221 7.95 33.06 27.23
CA ASN A 221 7.64 34.27 28.01
C ASN A 221 8.82 35.26 27.95
N GLU A 222 10.06 34.79 28.11
CA GLU A 222 11.25 35.63 28.00
C GLU A 222 11.34 36.29 26.61
N MET A 223 10.99 35.57 25.54
CA MET A 223 10.96 36.12 24.18
C MET A 223 9.86 37.18 23.99
N VAL A 224 8.68 36.99 24.58
CA VAL A 224 7.59 38.00 24.59
C VAL A 224 8.03 39.24 25.38
N ASP A 225 8.57 39.06 26.58
CA ASP A 225 9.00 40.14 27.46
C ASP A 225 10.14 40.97 26.84
N ASN A 226 11.07 40.30 26.15
CA ASN A 226 12.15 40.94 25.40
C ASN A 226 11.73 41.44 24.00
N ARG A 227 10.44 41.34 23.65
CA ARG A 227 9.87 41.80 22.37
C ARG A 227 10.51 41.15 21.14
N LEU A 228 11.02 39.92 21.29
CA LEU A 228 11.55 39.11 20.19
C LEU A 228 10.42 38.49 19.36
N ILE A 229 9.27 38.26 19.99
CA ILE A 229 8.03 37.81 19.35
C ILE A 229 6.86 38.69 19.78
N SER A 230 5.76 38.61 19.03
CA SER A 230 4.58 39.46 19.24
C SER A 230 3.96 39.22 20.62
N ALA A 231 3.46 40.29 21.25
CA ALA A 231 2.63 40.17 22.45
C ALA A 231 1.19 39.73 22.13
N ASN A 232 0.85 39.52 20.84
CA ASN A 232 -0.50 39.12 20.39
C ASN A 232 -0.65 37.61 20.18
N GLU A 233 0.05 36.79 20.96
CA GLU A 233 0.13 35.32 20.79
C GLU A 233 -0.87 34.53 21.66
N ALA A 234 -1.73 35.23 22.40
CA ALA A 234 -2.79 34.63 23.19
C ALA A 234 -3.69 33.72 22.33
N TYR A 235 -4.14 32.59 22.88
CA TYR A 235 -4.95 31.61 22.16
C TYR A 235 -6.22 32.22 21.56
N LEU A 236 -6.92 33.05 22.33
CA LEU A 236 -8.21 33.60 21.93
C LEU A 236 -8.12 35.11 21.76
N ILE A 237 -8.94 35.62 20.84
CA ILE A 237 -9.23 37.04 20.69
C ILE A 237 -10.73 37.25 20.86
N GLY A 238 -11.11 38.25 21.65
CA GLY A 238 -12.51 38.63 21.88
C GLY A 238 -12.82 40.01 21.35
N TYR A 239 -13.95 40.14 20.66
CA TYR A 239 -14.46 41.36 20.07
C TYR A 239 -15.69 41.84 20.87
N LEU A 240 -15.49 42.83 21.73
CA LEU A 240 -16.56 43.43 22.52
C LEU A 240 -17.26 44.52 21.70
N SER A 241 -18.58 44.42 21.59
CA SER A 241 -19.41 45.32 20.78
C SER A 241 -20.71 45.70 21.48
N CYS A 242 -21.37 46.77 21.02
CA CYS A 242 -22.73 47.16 21.42
C CYS A 242 -23.67 47.28 20.19
N ILE A 243 -24.98 47.37 20.43
CA ILE A 243 -26.00 47.47 19.36
C ILE A 243 -26.45 48.91 19.13
N GLU A 244 -26.46 49.77 20.16
CA GLU A 244 -26.85 51.18 20.05
C GLU A 244 -25.65 52.13 20.27
N GLU A 245 -25.56 53.18 19.44
CA GLU A 245 -24.46 54.16 19.46
C GLU A 245 -24.50 55.06 20.73
N ASN A 246 -25.67 55.19 21.37
CA ASN A 246 -25.84 56.00 22.59
C ASN A 246 -25.18 55.36 23.83
N ASP A 247 -24.96 54.04 23.83
CA ASP A 247 -24.30 53.31 24.92
C ASP A 247 -22.79 53.60 25.00
N ILE A 248 -22.22 54.24 23.97
CA ILE A 248 -20.81 54.59 23.85
C ILE A 248 -20.45 55.81 24.74
N THR A 249 -21.44 56.64 25.10
CA THR A 249 -21.24 58.02 25.60
C THR A 249 -20.66 58.17 27.01
N ASN A 250 -20.42 57.08 27.75
CA ASN A 250 -19.85 57.12 29.11
C ASN A 250 -18.57 56.28 29.32
N MET A 251 -17.99 55.70 28.26
CA MET A 251 -16.80 54.87 28.39
C MET A 251 -15.57 55.59 27.86
N ASP A 252 -14.58 55.81 28.73
CA ASP A 252 -13.31 56.49 28.43
C ASP A 252 -12.39 55.55 27.62
N ILE A 253 -12.77 55.29 26.37
CA ILE A 253 -12.05 54.41 25.44
C ILE A 253 -11.20 55.29 24.52
N LYS A 254 -10.08 55.79 25.03
CA LYS A 254 -9.03 56.41 24.22
C LYS A 254 -7.85 55.45 24.06
N ASN A 255 -7.46 55.28 22.80
CA ASN A 255 -6.27 54.62 22.24
C ASN A 255 -6.43 53.15 21.86
N ILE A 256 -6.92 52.89 20.64
CA ILE A 256 -6.42 51.80 19.79
C ILE A 256 -6.38 52.28 18.33
N THR A 257 -5.23 52.07 17.69
CA THR A 257 -5.01 52.28 16.26
C THR A 257 -5.59 51.09 15.49
N PRO A 258 -6.38 51.28 14.42
CA PRO A 258 -6.86 50.18 13.60
C PRO A 258 -5.65 49.45 13.02
N VAL A 259 -5.58 48.12 13.17
CA VAL A 259 -4.64 47.32 12.38
C VAL A 259 -5.23 47.28 10.97
N GLN A 260 -4.77 48.19 10.11
CA GLN A 260 -5.02 48.08 8.67
C GLN A 260 -4.26 46.87 8.13
N ASN A 261 -4.92 45.71 8.12
CA ASN A 261 -4.49 44.58 7.30
C ASN A 261 -5.36 44.56 6.04
N ASN A 262 -4.79 44.97 4.91
CA ASN A 262 -5.42 44.98 3.58
C ASN A 262 -5.64 43.58 2.98
N ASP A 263 -5.72 42.54 3.80
CA ASP A 263 -5.60 41.14 3.36
C ASP A 263 -6.89 40.35 3.67
N TYR A 264 -8.04 40.96 3.34
CA TYR A 264 -9.38 40.40 3.54
C TYR A 264 -9.74 39.26 2.56
N CYS A 265 -8.83 38.82 1.68
CA CYS A 265 -9.20 38.06 0.48
C CYS A 265 -8.90 36.54 0.51
N HIS A 266 -8.43 35.95 1.62
CA HIS A 266 -7.87 34.58 1.58
C HIS A 266 -8.35 33.62 2.67
N THR A 267 -9.45 33.92 3.38
CA THR A 267 -9.97 33.07 4.48
C THR A 267 -10.25 31.63 4.03
N GLU A 268 -10.92 31.44 2.89
CA GLU A 268 -11.20 30.10 2.35
C GLU A 268 -9.91 29.39 1.90
N GLU A 269 -9.00 30.06 1.20
CA GLU A 269 -7.73 29.47 0.74
C GLU A 269 -6.80 29.07 1.90
N ARG A 270 -6.74 29.88 2.96
CA ARG A 270 -5.96 29.57 4.17
C ARG A 270 -6.55 28.37 4.92
N THR A 271 -7.88 28.30 5.00
CA THR A 271 -8.61 27.19 5.62
C THR A 271 -8.47 25.89 4.81
N MET A 272 -8.50 25.98 3.48
CA MET A 272 -8.31 24.84 2.57
C MET A 272 -6.99 24.09 2.78
N LYS A 273 -5.91 24.79 3.18
CA LYS A 273 -4.63 24.15 3.49
C LYS A 273 -4.71 23.25 4.72
N PHE A 274 -5.46 23.65 5.75
CA PHE A 274 -5.73 22.81 6.92
C PHE A 274 -6.70 21.67 6.59
N ASP A 275 -7.77 21.97 5.85
CA ASP A 275 -8.80 21.00 5.46
C ASP A 275 -8.20 19.84 4.62
N SER A 276 -7.31 20.16 3.68
CA SER A 276 -6.67 19.15 2.81
C SER A 276 -5.84 18.12 3.58
N ILE A 277 -5.25 18.51 4.72
CA ILE A 277 -4.43 17.64 5.57
C ILE A 277 -5.33 16.76 6.43
N ALA A 278 -6.38 17.35 7.02
CA ALA A 278 -7.36 16.60 7.81
C ALA A 278 -8.09 15.56 6.94
N GLU A 279 -8.45 15.93 5.70
CA GLU A 279 -9.12 15.04 4.76
C GLU A 279 -8.19 13.94 4.23
N PHE A 280 -6.92 14.26 3.94
CA PHE A 280 -5.92 13.26 3.58
C PHE A 280 -5.76 12.17 4.66
N ASN A 281 -5.66 12.57 5.93
CA ASN A 281 -5.53 11.60 7.04
C ASN A 281 -6.81 10.83 7.32
N ARG A 282 -7.99 11.47 7.21
CA ARG A 282 -9.27 10.76 7.29
C ARG A 282 -9.34 9.67 6.23
N ILE A 283 -8.97 9.99 4.99
CA ILE A 283 -8.93 9.01 3.89
C ILE A 283 -7.88 7.93 4.17
N LYS A 284 -6.69 8.30 4.64
CA LYS A 284 -5.64 7.36 5.00
C LYS A 284 -6.09 6.35 6.06
N ASN A 285 -6.70 6.81 7.15
CA ASN A 285 -7.20 5.92 8.21
C ASN A 285 -8.32 5.01 7.69
N ILE A 286 -9.22 5.53 6.85
CA ILE A 286 -10.26 4.70 6.19
C ILE A 286 -9.63 3.64 5.30
N VAL A 287 -8.55 3.97 4.57
CA VAL A 287 -7.82 3.01 3.73
C VAL A 287 -7.15 1.95 4.59
N GLU A 288 -6.46 2.33 5.66
CA GLU A 288 -5.79 1.39 6.58
C GLU A 288 -6.81 0.45 7.27
N ASP A 289 -7.96 0.97 7.72
CA ASP A 289 -9.05 0.14 8.27
C ASP A 289 -9.61 -0.84 7.24
N LYS A 290 -9.78 -0.38 5.99
CA LYS A 290 -10.28 -1.22 4.90
C LYS A 290 -9.26 -2.27 4.45
N GLU A 291 -7.97 -1.95 4.47
CA GLU A 291 -6.89 -2.91 4.23
C GLU A 291 -6.87 -4.00 5.30
N SER A 292 -7.06 -3.63 6.57
CA SER A 292 -7.18 -4.59 7.68
C SER A 292 -8.40 -5.51 7.53
N GLU A 293 -9.56 -4.96 7.12
CA GLU A 293 -10.77 -5.74 6.83
C GLU A 293 -10.57 -6.70 5.64
N ILE A 294 -9.89 -6.24 4.58
CA ILE A 294 -9.54 -7.06 3.41
C ILE A 294 -8.62 -8.21 3.82
N ASN A 295 -7.57 -7.95 4.61
CA ASN A 295 -6.65 -8.98 5.09
C ASN A 295 -7.39 -10.05 5.91
N THR A 296 -8.28 -9.61 6.82
CA THR A 296 -9.11 -10.52 7.63
C THR A 296 -10.02 -11.40 6.76
N LEU A 297 -10.57 -10.85 5.68
CA LEU A 297 -11.40 -11.60 4.73
C LEU A 297 -10.56 -12.57 3.88
N GLN A 298 -9.36 -12.17 3.48
CA GLN A 298 -8.42 -13.03 2.75
C GLN A 298 -7.98 -14.22 3.60
N ASP A 299 -7.69 -14.02 4.89
CA ASP A 299 -7.37 -15.10 5.83
C ASP A 299 -8.53 -16.10 5.94
N LYS A 300 -9.78 -15.61 6.05
CA LYS A 300 -10.98 -16.47 6.06
C LYS A 300 -11.17 -17.25 4.77
N VAL A 301 -10.89 -16.63 3.61
CA VAL A 301 -10.96 -17.32 2.31
C VAL A 301 -9.88 -18.41 2.25
N ALA A 302 -8.66 -18.13 2.70
CA ALA A 302 -7.58 -19.11 2.76
C ALA A 302 -7.93 -20.29 3.69
N GLU A 303 -8.51 -20.03 4.87
CA GLU A 303 -8.98 -21.08 5.79
C GLU A 303 -10.06 -21.97 5.13
N LEU A 304 -11.03 -21.36 4.44
CA LEU A 304 -12.08 -22.09 3.74
C LEU A 304 -11.52 -22.93 2.57
N GLU A 305 -10.54 -22.39 1.82
CA GLU A 305 -9.87 -23.13 0.75
C GLU A 305 -9.06 -24.32 1.26
N ILE A 306 -8.36 -24.16 2.39
CA ILE A 306 -7.65 -25.25 3.06
C ILE A 306 -8.64 -26.34 3.50
N SER A 307 -9.75 -25.94 4.13
CA SER A 307 -10.82 -26.86 4.55
C SER A 307 -11.40 -27.64 3.37
N TYR A 308 -11.70 -26.95 2.26
CA TYR A 308 -12.20 -27.56 1.04
C TYR A 308 -11.20 -28.54 0.41
N LYS A 309 -9.92 -28.16 0.30
CA LYS A 309 -8.87 -29.04 -0.22
C LYS A 309 -8.69 -30.30 0.64
N THR A 310 -8.78 -30.15 1.96
CA THR A 310 -8.68 -31.27 2.91
C THR A 310 -9.83 -32.25 2.70
N GLN A 311 -11.07 -31.76 2.62
CA GLN A 311 -12.24 -32.61 2.33
C GLN A 311 -12.16 -33.30 0.97
N LEU A 312 -11.61 -32.62 -0.04
CA LEU A 312 -11.40 -33.21 -1.37
C LEU A 312 -10.38 -34.36 -1.32
N GLN A 313 -9.31 -34.20 -0.54
CA GLN A 313 -8.27 -35.21 -0.36
C GLN A 313 -8.77 -36.41 0.44
N ASP A 314 -9.55 -36.18 1.50
CA ASP A 314 -10.19 -37.24 2.27
C ASP A 314 -11.17 -38.05 1.41
N ASN A 315 -11.96 -37.40 0.55
CA ASN A 315 -12.83 -38.08 -0.41
C ASN A 315 -12.05 -38.95 -1.41
N LYS A 316 -10.93 -38.45 -1.95
CA LYS A 316 -10.05 -39.23 -2.84
C LYS A 316 -9.44 -40.45 -2.13
N SER A 317 -9.04 -40.28 -0.88
CA SER A 317 -8.50 -41.38 -0.04
C SER A 317 -9.57 -42.45 0.23
N LEU A 318 -10.79 -42.03 0.59
CA LEU A 318 -11.93 -42.93 0.78
C LEU A 318 -12.27 -43.70 -0.51
N HIS A 319 -12.23 -43.04 -1.66
CA HIS A 319 -12.50 -43.69 -2.94
C HIS A 319 -11.46 -44.78 -3.26
N THR A 320 -10.17 -44.45 -3.08
CA THR A 320 -9.07 -45.42 -3.23
C THR A 320 -9.22 -46.62 -2.29
N GLN A 321 -9.61 -46.38 -1.03
CA GLN A 321 -9.84 -47.45 -0.05
C GLN A 321 -11.02 -48.35 -0.45
N LEU A 322 -12.09 -47.77 -0.98
CA LEU A 322 -13.25 -48.50 -1.51
C LEU A 322 -12.83 -49.44 -2.64
N GLU A 323 -12.10 -48.93 -3.64
CA GLU A 323 -11.60 -49.74 -4.77
C GLU A 323 -10.70 -50.91 -4.29
N GLN A 324 -9.82 -50.65 -3.33
CA GLN A 324 -8.98 -51.70 -2.74
C GLN A 324 -9.81 -52.76 -2.02
N LYS A 325 -10.85 -52.37 -1.28
CA LYS A 325 -11.75 -53.29 -0.57
C LYS A 325 -12.57 -54.13 -1.54
N GLU A 326 -13.06 -53.55 -2.64
CA GLU A 326 -13.77 -54.27 -3.70
C GLU A 326 -12.88 -55.30 -4.39
N SER A 327 -11.63 -54.95 -4.69
CA SER A 327 -10.64 -55.87 -5.26
C SER A 327 -10.33 -57.05 -4.32
N LEU A 328 -10.15 -56.77 -3.03
CA LEU A 328 -9.99 -57.79 -1.98
C LEU A 328 -11.22 -58.69 -1.87
N LEU A 329 -12.43 -58.12 -1.91
CA LEU A 329 -13.68 -58.88 -1.86
C LEU A 329 -13.79 -59.83 -3.07
N ASN A 330 -13.46 -59.37 -4.27
CA ASN A 330 -13.43 -60.20 -5.47
C ASN A 330 -12.39 -61.33 -5.35
N PHE A 331 -11.18 -61.02 -4.88
CA PHE A 331 -10.14 -62.02 -4.65
C PHE A 331 -10.58 -63.10 -3.65
N TRP A 332 -11.14 -62.72 -2.51
CA TRP A 332 -11.60 -63.68 -1.50
C TRP A 332 -12.81 -64.49 -1.97
N THR A 333 -13.74 -63.88 -2.70
CA THR A 333 -14.87 -64.58 -3.33
C THR A 333 -14.37 -65.69 -4.26
N MET A 334 -13.38 -65.40 -5.12
CA MET A 334 -12.76 -66.39 -5.99
C MET A 334 -12.03 -67.49 -5.20
N ARG A 335 -11.34 -67.14 -4.11
CA ARG A 335 -10.65 -68.11 -3.26
C ARG A 335 -11.59 -69.02 -2.49
N VAL A 336 -12.72 -68.52 -2.01
CA VAL A 336 -13.77 -69.32 -1.36
C VAL A 336 -14.37 -70.31 -2.37
N ALA A 337 -14.74 -69.84 -3.56
CA ALA A 337 -15.24 -70.71 -4.64
C ALA A 337 -14.22 -71.81 -5.01
N ALA A 338 -12.93 -71.48 -5.07
CA ALA A 338 -11.86 -72.45 -5.32
C ALA A 338 -11.58 -73.39 -4.13
N MET A 339 -11.84 -72.95 -2.89
CA MET A 339 -11.70 -73.78 -1.68
C MET A 339 -12.84 -74.79 -1.54
N GLU A 340 -14.07 -74.42 -1.90
CA GLU A 340 -15.25 -75.30 -1.86
C GLU A 340 -15.13 -76.48 -2.84
N THR A 341 -14.38 -76.34 -3.93
CA THR A 341 -14.16 -77.41 -4.92
C THR A 341 -12.88 -78.23 -4.67
N SER A 342 -12.07 -77.86 -3.68
CA SER A 342 -10.75 -78.47 -3.40
C SER A 342 -10.83 -79.75 -2.54
N LYS A 343 -10.11 -80.81 -2.97
CA LYS A 343 -9.98 -82.09 -2.25
C LYS A 343 -9.40 -81.95 -0.84
N PHE A 344 -8.65 -80.88 -0.55
CA PHE A 344 -8.03 -80.63 0.75
C PHE A 344 -9.06 -80.25 1.84
N TRP A 345 -10.13 -79.54 1.48
CA TRP A 345 -11.14 -79.11 2.45
C TRP A 345 -11.96 -80.29 3.00
N LYS A 346 -12.21 -81.31 2.16
CA LYS A 346 -12.83 -82.59 2.55
C LYS A 346 -11.97 -83.41 3.53
N ILE A 347 -10.65 -83.29 3.47
CA ILE A 347 -9.70 -83.99 4.36
C ILE A 347 -9.53 -83.25 5.70
N ARG A 348 -9.54 -81.91 5.67
CA ARG A 348 -9.46 -81.05 6.87
C ARG A 348 -10.63 -81.30 7.84
N THR A 349 -11.84 -81.49 7.33
CA THR A 349 -13.02 -81.77 8.16
C THR A 349 -12.92 -83.12 8.88
N VAL A 350 -12.25 -84.11 8.29
CA VAL A 350 -11.99 -85.42 8.89
C VAL A 350 -10.91 -85.32 9.98
N TRP A 351 -9.85 -84.56 9.73
CA TRP A 351 -8.75 -84.35 10.68
C TRP A 351 -9.18 -83.65 11.98
N PHE A 352 -10.03 -82.62 11.90
CA PHE A 352 -10.51 -81.90 13.08
C PHE A 352 -11.58 -82.65 13.89
N LYS A 353 -12.20 -83.70 13.32
CA LYS A 353 -13.03 -84.65 14.08
C LYS A 353 -12.19 -85.68 14.85
N LEU A 354 -10.98 -86.00 14.38
CA LEU A 354 -10.07 -86.98 15.01
C LEU A 354 -9.11 -86.36 16.04
N LYS A 355 -8.87 -85.04 15.95
CA LYS A 355 -7.96 -84.30 16.83
C LYS A 355 -8.25 -84.41 18.35
N PRO A 356 -9.50 -84.49 18.84
CA PRO A 356 -9.77 -84.66 20.28
C PRO A 356 -9.47 -86.07 20.82
N LEU A 357 -9.37 -87.08 19.94
CA LEU A 357 -9.08 -88.47 20.32
C LEU A 357 -7.57 -88.74 20.53
N LEU A 358 -6.71 -87.78 20.20
CA LEU A 358 -5.24 -87.93 20.22
C LEU A 358 -4.53 -87.04 21.26
N GLY A 359 -5.26 -86.29 22.09
CA GLY A 359 -4.74 -85.78 23.36
C GLY A 359 -3.70 -84.65 23.35
N PHE A 360 -3.68 -83.75 22.35
CA PHE A 360 -2.72 -82.63 22.31
C PHE A 360 -3.35 -81.27 22.64
N SER A 361 -2.76 -80.52 23.59
CA SER A 361 -3.03 -79.09 23.87
C SER A 361 -2.10 -78.16 23.08
N THR A 362 -2.56 -76.93 22.85
CA THR A 362 -2.02 -75.97 21.87
C THR A 362 -1.30 -74.80 22.53
N ASP A 363 -0.14 -75.00 23.14
CA ASP A 363 0.69 -73.88 23.62
C ASP A 363 2.17 -74.13 23.31
N ASP A 364 2.75 -73.29 22.44
CA ASP A 364 4.05 -72.65 22.72
C ASP A 364 4.49 -71.65 21.61
N LYS A 365 4.57 -70.36 21.98
CA LYS A 365 5.77 -69.48 21.93
C LYS A 365 5.47 -68.09 22.57
N PRO A 366 6.46 -67.40 23.18
CA PRO A 366 6.27 -66.50 24.32
C PRO A 366 5.70 -65.12 23.97
N GLY A 367 4.80 -64.63 24.82
CA GLY A 367 3.89 -63.51 24.53
C GLY A 367 4.11 -62.21 25.30
N LEU A 368 3.29 -61.24 24.86
CA LEU A 368 2.89 -59.93 25.40
C LEU A 368 3.06 -59.69 26.92
N LEU A 369 3.06 -60.75 27.74
CA LEU A 369 3.26 -60.71 29.19
C LEU A 369 4.60 -60.10 29.61
N PHE A 370 5.69 -60.30 28.85
CA PHE A 370 7.00 -59.72 29.21
C PHE A 370 7.00 -58.18 29.10
N LEU A 371 6.30 -57.65 28.09
CA LEU A 371 6.16 -56.21 27.86
C LEU A 371 5.24 -55.57 28.89
N LEU A 372 4.13 -56.24 29.21
CA LEU A 372 3.17 -55.79 30.21
C LEU A 372 3.78 -55.75 31.62
N ASN A 373 4.63 -56.72 31.99
CA ASN A 373 5.32 -56.71 33.29
C ASN A 373 6.28 -55.52 33.46
N LYS A 374 6.89 -55.02 32.38
CA LYS A 374 7.81 -53.88 32.44
C LYS A 374 7.05 -52.56 32.61
N VAL A 375 5.90 -52.41 31.95
CA VAL A 375 5.01 -51.24 32.08
C VAL A 375 4.37 -51.20 33.47
N PHE A 376 3.93 -52.36 33.98
CA PHE A 376 3.32 -52.47 35.31
C PHE A 376 4.30 -52.10 36.45
N LYS A 377 5.60 -52.40 36.28
CA LYS A 377 6.64 -52.09 37.27
C LYS A 377 6.93 -50.58 37.39
N ILE A 378 6.83 -49.85 36.27
CA ILE A 378 7.04 -48.39 36.23
C ILE A 378 5.83 -47.67 36.83
N TYR A 379 4.62 -48.11 36.47
CA TYR A 379 3.37 -47.59 37.06
C TYR A 379 3.35 -47.75 38.59
N LYS A 380 3.75 -48.92 39.11
CA LYS A 380 3.70 -49.23 40.55
C LYS A 380 4.72 -48.44 41.39
N ASN A 381 5.87 -48.07 40.83
CA ASN A 381 6.95 -47.43 41.56
C ASN A 381 6.99 -45.90 41.42
N GLU A 382 6.52 -45.34 40.30
CA GLU A 382 6.70 -43.91 39.98
C GLU A 382 5.40 -43.15 39.69
N GLY A 383 4.25 -43.84 39.62
CA GLY A 383 2.94 -43.23 39.34
C GLY A 383 2.66 -42.95 37.86
N ILE A 384 1.38 -42.75 37.53
CA ILE A 384 0.92 -42.61 36.13
C ILE A 384 1.42 -41.33 35.46
N GLU A 385 1.57 -40.24 36.22
CA GLU A 385 2.09 -38.95 35.73
C GLU A 385 3.54 -39.05 35.24
N ASN A 386 4.39 -39.83 35.91
CA ASN A 386 5.79 -40.01 35.49
C ASN A 386 5.94 -40.93 34.28
N LEU A 387 5.07 -41.93 34.16
CA LEU A 387 4.99 -42.76 32.95
C LEU A 387 4.55 -41.92 31.74
N ILE A 388 3.53 -41.08 31.90
CA ILE A 388 3.06 -40.15 30.88
C ILE A 388 4.14 -39.13 30.54
N ARG A 389 4.86 -38.59 31.53
CA ARG A 389 5.97 -37.64 31.31
C ARG A 389 7.16 -38.27 30.56
N ARG A 390 7.52 -39.52 30.84
CA ARG A 390 8.59 -40.23 30.09
C ARG A 390 8.19 -40.59 28.67
N VAL A 391 6.94 -40.99 28.45
CA VAL A 391 6.39 -41.24 27.12
C VAL A 391 6.29 -39.94 26.33
N SER A 392 5.78 -38.88 26.96
CA SER A 392 5.66 -37.53 26.38
C SER A 392 7.01 -36.94 26.02
N ASN A 393 8.00 -36.94 26.91
CA ASN A 393 9.34 -36.41 26.63
C ASN A 393 10.09 -37.21 25.56
N LYS A 394 9.81 -38.51 25.42
CA LYS A 394 10.37 -39.33 24.33
C LYS A 394 9.64 -39.06 23.01
N TYR A 395 8.33 -38.84 23.07
CA TYR A 395 7.49 -38.46 21.94
C TYR A 395 7.84 -37.06 21.40
N THR A 396 8.06 -36.03 22.24
CA THR A 396 8.46 -34.68 21.80
C THR A 396 9.85 -34.66 21.16
N LYS A 397 10.77 -35.49 21.67
CA LYS A 397 12.13 -35.60 21.11
C LYS A 397 12.16 -36.39 19.80
N ILE A 398 11.24 -37.34 19.63
CA ILE A 398 11.05 -38.11 18.40
C ILE A 398 10.28 -37.28 17.35
N GLN A 399 9.27 -36.51 17.74
CA GLN A 399 8.47 -35.67 16.83
C GLN A 399 9.33 -34.56 16.18
N LYS A 400 10.17 -33.86 16.96
CA LYS A 400 11.11 -32.86 16.42
C LYS A 400 12.17 -33.42 15.46
N GLN A 401 12.45 -34.72 15.53
CA GLN A 401 13.44 -35.38 14.66
C GLN A 401 12.78 -36.14 13.49
N ILE A 402 11.47 -36.40 13.58
CA ILE A 402 10.65 -37.01 12.52
C ILE A 402 10.08 -35.94 11.58
N ASP A 403 9.69 -34.76 12.06
CA ASP A 403 9.09 -33.71 11.22
C ASP A 403 10.09 -33.08 10.23
N ILE A 404 11.40 -33.08 10.53
CA ILE A 404 12.45 -32.56 9.63
C ILE A 404 12.84 -33.61 8.56
N ASN A 405 12.85 -34.89 8.90
CA ASN A 405 13.24 -35.95 7.96
C ASN A 405 12.11 -36.35 7.00
N ASN A 406 10.83 -36.20 7.40
CA ASN A 406 9.70 -36.56 6.54
C ASN A 406 9.42 -35.55 5.41
N SER A 407 9.70 -34.25 5.60
CA SER A 407 9.44 -33.22 4.57
C SER A 407 10.43 -33.30 3.41
N GLU A 408 11.73 -33.48 3.70
CA GLU A 408 12.76 -33.62 2.67
C GLU A 408 12.53 -34.87 1.79
N ASP A 409 12.07 -35.97 2.39
CA ASP A 409 11.67 -37.18 1.66
C ASP A 409 10.46 -36.94 0.74
N ILE A 410 9.49 -36.11 1.15
CA ILE A 410 8.34 -35.75 0.32
C ILE A 410 8.77 -34.95 -0.92
N TYR A 411 9.60 -33.93 -0.77
CA TYR A 411 10.06 -33.13 -1.92
C TYR A 411 10.93 -33.96 -2.87
N LYS A 412 11.77 -34.85 -2.33
CA LYS A 412 12.53 -35.83 -3.13
C LYS A 412 11.62 -36.77 -3.90
N LEU A 413 10.44 -37.14 -3.39
CA LEU A 413 9.45 -37.93 -4.11
C LEU A 413 8.75 -37.11 -5.21
N GLN A 414 8.37 -35.87 -4.92
CA GLN A 414 7.73 -34.96 -5.89
C GLN A 414 8.59 -34.79 -7.15
N ILE A 415 9.86 -34.41 -6.99
CA ILE A 415 10.76 -34.23 -8.13
C ILE A 415 11.02 -35.54 -8.89
N ASN A 416 11.14 -36.69 -8.21
CA ASN A 416 11.28 -37.96 -8.92
C ASN A 416 10.04 -38.26 -9.77
N SER A 417 8.84 -37.96 -9.26
CA SER A 417 7.60 -38.10 -10.02
C SER A 417 7.61 -37.22 -11.26
N ILE A 418 7.97 -35.94 -11.11
CA ILE A 418 8.06 -34.99 -12.24
C ILE A 418 9.05 -35.49 -13.30
N LEU A 419 10.23 -35.96 -12.89
CA LEU A 419 11.25 -36.48 -13.80
C LEU A 419 10.79 -37.77 -14.50
N GLN A 420 10.04 -38.63 -13.81
CA GLN A 420 9.50 -39.88 -14.39
C GLN A 420 8.39 -39.61 -15.41
N THR A 421 7.49 -38.66 -15.14
CA THR A 421 6.39 -38.34 -16.05
C THR A 421 6.85 -37.55 -17.28
N ASN A 422 8.02 -36.89 -17.21
CA ASN A 422 8.54 -36.02 -18.26
C ASN A 422 9.81 -36.57 -18.95
N GLN A 423 9.98 -37.90 -19.00
CA GLN A 423 11.14 -38.54 -19.65
C GLN A 423 11.31 -38.19 -21.14
N SER A 424 10.23 -37.76 -21.81
CA SER A 424 10.27 -37.34 -23.21
C SER A 424 10.68 -35.88 -23.42
N ALA A 425 10.94 -35.12 -22.35
CA ALA A 425 11.39 -33.74 -22.47
C ALA A 425 12.75 -33.65 -23.18
N GLN A 426 12.96 -32.61 -23.99
CA GLN A 426 14.18 -32.43 -24.78
C GLN A 426 15.44 -32.20 -23.92
N GLY A 427 15.21 -31.70 -22.70
CA GLY A 427 16.22 -31.37 -21.72
C GLY A 427 15.58 -30.71 -20.51
N ILE A 428 16.40 -30.43 -19.52
CA ILE A 428 16.03 -29.74 -18.29
C ILE A 428 16.67 -28.37 -18.31
N ILE A 429 15.86 -27.34 -18.08
CA ILE A 429 16.31 -25.96 -17.91
C ILE A 429 15.86 -25.50 -16.53
N SER A 430 16.73 -24.81 -15.81
CA SER A 430 16.36 -24.17 -14.55
C SER A 430 16.96 -22.79 -14.47
N TYR A 431 16.29 -21.84 -13.82
CA TYR A 431 17.02 -20.70 -13.26
C TYR A 431 17.80 -21.16 -12.03
N LEU A 432 18.93 -20.51 -11.70
CA LEU A 432 19.62 -20.78 -10.42
C LEU A 432 18.85 -20.14 -9.27
N TYR A 433 18.43 -18.90 -9.45
CA TYR A 433 17.34 -18.25 -8.75
C TYR A 433 16.90 -17.06 -9.61
N SER A 434 15.64 -16.66 -9.50
CA SER A 434 15.13 -15.49 -10.19
C SER A 434 14.24 -14.66 -9.27
N ILE A 435 13.59 -13.65 -9.82
CA ILE A 435 12.52 -12.92 -9.12
C ILE A 435 11.33 -13.84 -8.85
N ASP A 436 10.58 -13.57 -7.79
CA ASP A 436 9.33 -14.29 -7.46
C ASP A 436 8.37 -14.33 -8.67
N TRP A 437 7.69 -15.45 -8.87
CA TRP A 437 6.75 -15.67 -9.97
C TRP A 437 5.53 -14.74 -9.92
N ASN A 438 5.01 -14.47 -8.71
CA ASN A 438 3.84 -13.62 -8.50
C ASN A 438 4.19 -12.13 -8.29
N THR A 439 5.41 -11.71 -8.62
CA THR A 439 5.81 -10.30 -8.51
C THR A 439 4.92 -9.39 -9.39
N PRO A 440 4.61 -8.15 -8.97
CA PRO A 440 3.75 -7.24 -9.73
C PRO A 440 4.27 -6.91 -11.14
N LEU A 441 5.57 -7.10 -11.38
CA LEU A 441 6.22 -6.87 -12.66
C LEU A 441 6.42 -8.20 -13.38
N TYR A 442 5.69 -8.43 -14.48
CA TYR A 442 5.99 -9.58 -15.33
C TYR A 442 7.20 -9.27 -16.21
N GLN A 443 8.21 -10.14 -16.15
CA GLN A 443 9.55 -9.86 -16.70
C GLN A 443 10.09 -11.04 -17.51
N ARG A 444 11.21 -10.81 -18.19
CA ARG A 444 11.95 -11.76 -19.02
C ARG A 444 12.05 -13.20 -18.47
N PRO A 445 12.42 -13.46 -17.20
CA PRO A 445 12.52 -14.83 -16.70
C PRO A 445 11.21 -15.63 -16.82
N HIS A 446 10.07 -14.98 -16.56
CA HIS A 446 8.76 -15.61 -16.69
C HIS A 446 8.46 -15.98 -18.14
N HIS A 447 8.72 -15.06 -19.07
CA HIS A 447 8.49 -15.27 -20.49
C HIS A 447 9.34 -16.41 -21.05
N LEU A 448 10.64 -16.45 -20.72
CA LEU A 448 11.52 -17.52 -21.17
C LEU A 448 11.10 -18.86 -20.58
N ALA A 449 10.72 -18.91 -19.30
CA ALA A 449 10.23 -20.13 -18.66
C ALA A 449 8.97 -20.69 -19.36
N VAL A 450 8.01 -19.81 -19.69
CA VAL A 450 6.79 -20.20 -20.42
C VAL A 450 7.10 -20.67 -21.84
N GLN A 451 7.96 -19.97 -22.58
CA GLN A 451 8.21 -20.32 -23.99
C GLN A 451 9.12 -21.54 -24.13
N LEU A 452 10.13 -21.71 -23.29
CA LEU A 452 10.99 -22.90 -23.30
C LEU A 452 10.22 -24.16 -22.88
N SER A 453 9.29 -24.05 -21.92
CA SER A 453 8.41 -25.18 -21.58
C SER A 453 7.48 -25.59 -22.72
N LYS A 454 6.96 -24.61 -23.49
CA LYS A 454 6.20 -24.86 -24.74
C LYS A 454 7.04 -25.49 -25.85
N LEU A 455 8.34 -25.23 -25.90
CA LEU A 455 9.27 -25.89 -26.83
C LEU A 455 9.62 -27.32 -26.41
N GLY A 456 9.10 -27.82 -25.28
CA GLY A 456 9.26 -29.21 -24.84
C GLY A 456 10.42 -29.44 -23.87
N TYR A 457 10.97 -28.38 -23.28
CA TYR A 457 11.92 -28.49 -22.16
C TYR A 457 11.18 -28.60 -20.83
N LEU A 458 11.69 -29.43 -19.93
CA LEU A 458 11.24 -29.44 -18.54
C LEU A 458 11.91 -28.26 -17.81
N PHE A 459 11.12 -27.23 -17.52
CA PHE A 459 11.58 -25.98 -16.93
C PHE A 459 11.28 -25.93 -15.43
N PHE A 460 12.32 -25.71 -14.62
CA PHE A 460 12.19 -25.41 -13.20
C PHE A 460 12.45 -23.93 -12.94
N TYR A 461 11.58 -23.29 -12.17
CA TYR A 461 11.68 -21.88 -11.82
C TYR A 461 11.84 -21.74 -10.31
N PRO A 462 13.09 -21.68 -9.80
CA PRO A 462 13.32 -21.52 -8.38
C PRO A 462 12.93 -20.12 -7.89
N THR A 463 12.17 -20.08 -6.80
CA THR A 463 11.74 -18.87 -6.10
C THR A 463 12.34 -18.84 -4.70
N TYR A 464 12.55 -17.63 -4.17
CA TYR A 464 12.95 -17.45 -2.76
C TYR A 464 11.76 -17.48 -1.80
N ASN A 465 10.53 -17.34 -2.31
CA ASN A 465 9.42 -16.84 -1.51
C ASN A 465 9.81 -15.54 -0.79
N ALA A 466 10.47 -14.62 -1.50
CA ALA A 466 11.04 -13.44 -0.87
C ALA A 466 9.95 -12.46 -0.40
N THR A 467 9.01 -12.15 -1.30
CA THR A 467 8.02 -11.09 -1.07
C THR A 467 6.63 -11.45 -1.58
N TYR A 468 6.54 -12.07 -2.76
CA TYR A 468 5.28 -12.27 -3.49
C TYR A 468 4.89 -13.73 -3.65
N ASP A 469 5.85 -14.65 -3.51
CA ASP A 469 5.59 -16.09 -3.58
C ASP A 469 5.45 -16.71 -2.18
N ASN A 470 4.67 -17.79 -2.10
CA ASN A 470 4.57 -18.66 -0.93
C ASN A 470 4.39 -20.13 -1.37
N TYR A 471 5.28 -20.58 -2.27
CA TYR A 471 5.24 -21.96 -2.78
C TYR A 471 5.99 -22.90 -1.84
N ASP A 472 5.44 -24.09 -1.62
CA ASP A 472 6.08 -25.14 -0.83
C ASP A 472 6.24 -26.43 -1.65
N GLY A 473 7.49 -26.80 -1.95
CA GLY A 473 7.83 -27.97 -2.75
C GLY A 473 7.95 -27.67 -4.24
N PHE A 474 7.45 -28.59 -5.07
CA PHE A 474 7.47 -28.49 -6.54
C PHE A 474 6.04 -28.33 -7.08
N ILE A 475 5.69 -27.13 -7.55
CA ILE A 475 4.34 -26.78 -7.99
C ILE A 475 4.31 -26.58 -9.51
N GLU A 476 3.62 -27.47 -10.21
CA GLU A 476 3.43 -27.35 -11.66
C GLU A 476 2.42 -26.24 -11.97
N LEU A 477 2.85 -25.23 -12.74
CA LEU A 477 2.01 -24.12 -13.17
C LEU A 477 1.34 -24.38 -14.52
N GLN A 478 2.08 -25.03 -15.41
CA GLN A 478 1.61 -25.51 -16.70
C GLN A 478 2.48 -26.71 -17.10
N GLN A 479 2.09 -27.41 -18.16
CA GLN A 479 2.86 -28.54 -18.67
C GLN A 479 4.33 -28.17 -18.84
N ASN A 480 5.21 -28.99 -18.27
CA ASN A 480 6.67 -28.83 -18.28
C ASN A 480 7.20 -27.56 -17.56
N LEU A 481 6.40 -26.86 -16.76
CA LEU A 481 6.87 -25.69 -16.00
C LEU A 481 6.50 -25.82 -14.52
N THR A 482 7.52 -25.92 -13.68
CA THR A 482 7.37 -26.10 -12.24
C THR A 482 8.06 -24.97 -11.48
N VAL A 483 7.34 -24.27 -10.60
CA VAL A 483 7.93 -23.35 -9.63
C VAL A 483 8.29 -24.11 -8.37
N THR A 484 9.42 -23.77 -7.73
CA THR A 484 9.86 -24.46 -6.53
C THR A 484 10.67 -23.58 -5.57
N ASN A 485 10.50 -23.76 -4.27
CA ASN A 485 11.38 -23.19 -3.24
C ASN A 485 12.52 -24.16 -2.82
N GLN A 486 12.64 -25.32 -3.48
CA GLN A 486 13.54 -26.42 -3.11
C GLN A 486 14.76 -26.52 -4.05
N LEU A 487 15.49 -25.42 -4.27
CA LEU A 487 16.62 -25.39 -5.20
C LEU A 487 17.70 -26.43 -4.86
N GLU A 488 18.05 -26.59 -3.59
CA GLU A 488 19.12 -27.52 -3.20
C GLU A 488 18.76 -28.97 -3.54
N ILE A 489 17.51 -29.36 -3.24
CA ILE A 489 16.97 -30.69 -3.59
C ILE A 489 16.91 -30.85 -5.11
N LEU A 490 16.51 -29.79 -5.83
CA LEU A 490 16.51 -29.77 -7.29
C LEU A 490 17.91 -30.04 -7.84
N ILE A 491 18.93 -29.27 -7.45
CA ILE A 491 20.31 -29.45 -7.90
C ILE A 491 20.83 -30.86 -7.57
N GLU A 492 20.60 -31.33 -6.34
CA GLU A 492 21.03 -32.67 -5.90
C GLU A 492 20.45 -33.76 -6.80
N LYS A 493 19.15 -33.66 -7.09
CA LYS A 493 18.44 -34.64 -7.91
C LYS A 493 18.84 -34.56 -9.37
N LEU A 494 18.88 -33.36 -9.95
CA LEU A 494 19.27 -33.15 -11.34
C LEU A 494 20.69 -33.65 -11.63
N THR A 495 21.61 -33.53 -10.67
CA THR A 495 22.97 -34.08 -10.80
C THR A 495 22.95 -35.59 -11.03
N LYS A 496 22.01 -36.31 -10.41
CA LYS A 496 21.88 -37.78 -10.46
C LYS A 496 20.97 -38.28 -11.60
N THR A 497 20.36 -37.40 -12.39
CA THR A 497 19.46 -37.81 -13.49
C THR A 497 20.23 -38.22 -14.75
N GLU A 498 19.60 -39.08 -15.57
CA GLU A 498 20.11 -39.51 -16.87
C GLU A 498 19.87 -38.49 -18.00
N PHE A 499 19.20 -37.37 -17.72
CA PHE A 499 19.02 -36.30 -18.71
C PHE A 499 20.39 -35.76 -19.15
N LYS A 500 20.69 -35.90 -20.44
CA LYS A 500 21.96 -35.42 -21.03
C LYS A 500 22.04 -33.89 -21.07
N ASN A 501 20.91 -33.23 -21.31
CA ASN A 501 20.81 -31.78 -21.43
C ASN A 501 20.27 -31.19 -20.15
N LYS A 502 21.16 -30.65 -19.32
CA LYS A 502 20.81 -29.97 -18.07
C LYS A 502 21.45 -28.60 -18.08
N LEU A 503 20.63 -27.55 -17.99
CA LEU A 503 21.07 -26.18 -18.19
C LEU A 503 20.57 -25.28 -17.08
N PHE A 504 21.45 -24.40 -16.60
CA PHE A 504 21.07 -23.29 -15.75
C PHE A 504 21.16 -21.95 -16.49
N LEU A 505 20.08 -21.18 -16.43
CA LEU A 505 20.06 -19.75 -16.74
C LEU A 505 20.41 -18.97 -15.47
N VAL A 506 21.34 -18.02 -15.57
CA VAL A 506 21.80 -17.20 -14.44
C VAL A 506 21.84 -15.73 -14.85
N THR A 507 21.18 -14.85 -14.12
CA THR A 507 21.10 -13.43 -14.51
C THR A 507 22.24 -12.60 -13.89
N SER A 508 22.64 -11.51 -14.53
CA SER A 508 23.72 -10.64 -14.07
C SER A 508 23.43 -9.93 -12.74
N THR A 509 22.15 -9.69 -12.46
CA THR A 509 21.67 -8.88 -11.33
C THR A 509 21.44 -9.66 -10.04
N GLN A 510 21.42 -11.00 -10.09
CA GLN A 510 21.17 -11.85 -8.91
C GLN A 510 22.29 -11.77 -7.87
N MET A 511 21.96 -11.90 -6.58
CA MET A 511 22.93 -11.73 -5.49
C MET A 511 23.27 -13.02 -4.74
N SER A 512 22.67 -14.16 -5.07
CA SER A 512 22.72 -15.34 -4.21
C SER A 512 23.79 -16.37 -4.55
N TYR A 513 24.58 -16.13 -5.58
CA TYR A 513 25.60 -17.07 -6.04
C TYR A 513 26.86 -16.34 -6.47
N ASN A 514 27.99 -16.96 -6.13
CA ASN A 514 29.31 -16.49 -6.48
C ASN A 514 29.85 -17.29 -7.68
N ILE A 515 31.06 -16.95 -8.13
CA ILE A 515 31.69 -17.63 -9.26
C ILE A 515 31.97 -19.12 -9.01
N GLN A 516 32.28 -19.50 -7.76
CA GLN A 516 32.55 -20.88 -7.38
C GLN A 516 31.29 -21.75 -7.46
N ASP A 517 30.11 -21.20 -7.17
CA ASP A 517 28.84 -21.91 -7.32
C ASP A 517 28.59 -22.29 -8.78
N LEU A 518 28.87 -21.36 -9.72
CA LEU A 518 28.75 -21.62 -11.16
C LEU A 518 29.74 -22.70 -11.63
N ILE A 519 30.99 -22.62 -11.17
CA ILE A 519 32.02 -23.64 -11.45
C ILE A 519 31.59 -25.01 -10.89
N ASN A 520 31.04 -25.05 -9.68
CA ASN A 520 30.56 -26.28 -9.06
C ASN A 520 29.40 -26.90 -9.85
N LEU A 521 28.47 -26.09 -10.35
CA LEU A 521 27.41 -26.57 -11.23
C LEU A 521 27.98 -27.13 -12.54
N LYS A 522 28.93 -26.44 -13.20
CA LYS A 522 29.59 -27.00 -14.40
C LYS A 522 30.29 -28.32 -14.12
N ASN A 523 31.01 -28.42 -13.00
CA ASN A 523 31.68 -29.66 -12.59
C ASN A 523 30.69 -30.81 -12.32
N ASN A 524 29.43 -30.51 -11.98
CA ASN A 524 28.35 -31.48 -11.82
C ASN A 524 27.60 -31.79 -13.14
N GLY A 525 28.14 -31.36 -14.29
CA GLY A 525 27.61 -31.68 -15.61
C GLY A 525 26.46 -30.80 -16.07
N PHE A 526 26.28 -29.62 -15.48
CA PHE A 526 25.34 -28.61 -15.95
C PHE A 526 26.00 -27.68 -16.97
N LYS A 527 25.26 -27.26 -17.99
CA LYS A 527 25.64 -26.13 -18.84
C LYS A 527 25.14 -24.83 -18.21
N ILE A 528 25.94 -23.77 -18.25
CA ILE A 528 25.59 -22.47 -17.66
C ILE A 528 25.46 -21.42 -18.78
N ILE A 529 24.30 -20.77 -18.84
CA ILE A 529 24.08 -19.59 -19.67
C ILE A 529 23.95 -18.37 -18.76
N TYR A 530 24.89 -17.44 -18.90
CA TYR A 530 24.86 -16.17 -18.19
C TYR A 530 24.09 -15.11 -18.99
N GLU A 531 23.02 -14.57 -18.41
CA GLU A 531 22.23 -13.49 -18.98
C GLU A 531 22.71 -12.15 -18.43
N TYR A 532 23.40 -11.36 -19.27
CA TYR A 532 23.73 -9.97 -19.00
C TYR A 532 22.56 -9.08 -19.43
N ILE A 533 21.68 -8.78 -18.47
CA ILE A 533 20.35 -8.20 -18.74
C ILE A 533 20.35 -6.67 -18.74
N ASP A 534 21.04 -6.06 -17.79
CA ASP A 534 21.13 -4.62 -17.59
C ASP A 534 22.53 -4.25 -17.11
N GLU A 535 22.89 -2.97 -17.19
CA GLU A 535 24.08 -2.43 -16.52
C GLU A 535 24.13 -2.88 -15.06
N ILE A 536 25.31 -3.29 -14.59
CA ILE A 536 25.49 -3.62 -13.17
C ILE A 536 25.67 -2.31 -12.40
N ASP A 537 24.55 -1.64 -12.14
CA ASP A 537 24.48 -0.34 -11.47
C ASP A 537 23.55 -0.38 -10.25
N SER A 538 23.94 0.36 -9.20
CA SER A 538 23.17 0.52 -7.96
C SER A 538 21.78 1.11 -8.17
N ALA A 539 21.61 1.99 -9.17
CA ALA A 539 20.31 2.59 -9.50
C ALA A 539 19.31 1.55 -10.03
N ILE A 540 19.80 0.51 -10.70
CA ILE A 540 18.96 -0.60 -11.20
C ILE A 540 18.72 -1.62 -10.08
N SER A 541 19.78 -2.01 -9.38
CA SER A 541 19.72 -3.07 -8.36
C SER A 541 19.09 -2.61 -7.05
N GLY A 542 19.06 -1.31 -6.77
CA GLY A 542 18.57 -0.74 -5.50
C GLY A 542 19.48 -1.00 -4.30
N CYS A 543 20.69 -1.53 -4.53
CA CYS A 543 21.66 -1.93 -3.51
C CYS A 543 23.10 -1.78 -4.02
N ASP A 544 24.08 -2.05 -3.15
CA ASP A 544 25.48 -2.16 -3.55
C ASP A 544 25.66 -3.32 -4.54
N VAL A 545 26.38 -3.06 -5.64
CA VAL A 545 26.58 -3.99 -6.76
C VAL A 545 27.97 -4.61 -6.81
N ASN A 546 28.84 -4.33 -5.83
CA ASN A 546 30.21 -4.86 -5.79
C ASN A 546 30.25 -6.40 -5.94
N TYR A 547 29.32 -7.10 -5.29
CA TYR A 547 29.23 -8.56 -5.39
C TYR A 547 28.94 -9.05 -6.81
N GLN A 548 27.99 -8.40 -7.49
CA GLN A 548 27.63 -8.70 -8.87
C GLN A 548 28.77 -8.37 -9.82
N LEU A 549 29.45 -7.23 -9.61
CA LEU A 549 30.62 -6.80 -10.38
C LEU A 549 31.79 -7.76 -10.22
N ASP A 550 32.13 -8.16 -8.99
CA ASP A 550 33.20 -9.11 -8.72
C ASP A 550 32.94 -10.44 -9.43
N ARG A 551 31.72 -10.98 -9.30
CA ARG A 551 31.32 -12.18 -10.05
C ARG A 551 31.43 -11.96 -11.56
N HIS A 552 30.89 -10.85 -12.06
CA HIS A 552 30.85 -10.54 -13.50
C HIS A 552 32.27 -10.41 -14.09
N ASN A 553 33.19 -9.79 -13.36
CA ASN A 553 34.58 -9.61 -13.76
C ASN A 553 35.38 -10.91 -13.72
N CYS A 554 34.97 -11.88 -12.90
CA CYS A 554 35.59 -13.20 -12.82
C CYS A 554 34.99 -14.23 -13.79
N LEU A 555 34.02 -13.87 -14.63
CA LEU A 555 33.44 -14.80 -15.60
C LEU A 555 34.46 -15.23 -16.65
N ASP A 556 34.48 -16.53 -16.92
CA ASP A 556 35.35 -17.17 -17.91
C ASP A 556 34.69 -18.44 -18.47
N LEU A 557 35.41 -19.18 -19.33
CA LEU A 557 34.92 -20.43 -19.90
C LEU A 557 34.86 -21.60 -18.89
N ASN A 558 35.48 -21.49 -17.72
CA ASN A 558 35.38 -22.50 -16.65
C ASN A 558 34.11 -22.35 -15.83
N SER A 559 33.52 -21.15 -15.81
CA SER A 559 32.31 -20.82 -15.04
C SER A 559 31.05 -20.72 -15.91
N VAL A 560 31.18 -20.35 -17.19
CA VAL A 560 30.04 -20.13 -18.09
C VAL A 560 30.28 -20.81 -19.45
N ASP A 561 29.22 -21.33 -20.07
CA ASP A 561 29.29 -21.91 -21.43
C ASP A 561 28.88 -20.91 -22.52
N PHE A 562 27.87 -20.08 -22.23
CA PHE A 562 27.38 -19.05 -23.14
C PHE A 562 26.92 -17.80 -22.40
N VAL A 563 26.99 -16.66 -23.08
CA VAL A 563 26.53 -15.37 -22.58
C VAL A 563 25.39 -14.87 -23.46
N LEU A 564 24.23 -14.58 -22.89
CA LEU A 564 23.16 -13.84 -23.54
C LEU A 564 23.29 -12.37 -23.12
N ALA A 565 23.49 -11.47 -24.07
CA ALA A 565 23.55 -10.04 -23.81
C ALA A 565 22.33 -9.35 -24.42
N THR A 566 21.57 -8.63 -23.62
CA THR A 566 20.29 -8.02 -24.04
C THR A 566 20.47 -6.74 -24.85
N ALA A 567 21.61 -6.07 -24.75
CA ALA A 567 21.89 -4.81 -25.42
C ALA A 567 23.22 -4.83 -26.17
N THR A 568 23.37 -3.96 -27.17
CA THR A 568 24.60 -3.83 -27.99
C THR A 568 25.80 -3.55 -27.11
N LYS A 569 25.68 -2.58 -26.19
CA LYS A 569 26.77 -2.22 -25.28
C LYS A 569 27.22 -3.44 -24.45
N LEU A 570 26.26 -4.17 -23.88
CA LEU A 570 26.53 -5.37 -23.09
C LEU A 570 27.14 -6.51 -23.94
N TYR A 571 26.67 -6.66 -25.17
CA TYR A 571 27.20 -7.63 -26.13
C TYR A 571 28.67 -7.30 -26.49
N GLU A 572 28.93 -6.05 -26.85
CA GLU A 572 30.25 -5.52 -27.18
C GLU A 572 31.23 -5.68 -26.03
N GLU A 573 30.78 -5.46 -24.78
CA GLU A 573 31.61 -5.73 -23.61
C GLU A 573 31.98 -7.21 -23.52
N MET A 574 31.00 -8.10 -23.64
CA MET A 574 31.22 -9.53 -23.41
C MET A 574 32.05 -10.21 -24.50
N ILE A 575 32.02 -9.73 -25.76
CA ILE A 575 32.91 -10.25 -26.82
C ILE A 575 34.38 -9.86 -26.62
N THR A 576 34.70 -8.93 -25.70
CA THR A 576 36.10 -8.69 -25.29
C THR A 576 36.60 -9.71 -24.27
N LYS A 577 35.67 -10.36 -23.54
CA LYS A 577 35.94 -11.34 -22.48
C LYS A 577 35.79 -12.79 -22.96
N PHE A 578 34.86 -13.04 -23.90
CA PHE A 578 34.50 -14.37 -24.39
C PHE A 578 34.66 -14.48 -25.92
N PRO A 579 34.91 -15.69 -26.46
CA PRO A 579 34.86 -15.92 -27.90
C PRO A 579 33.50 -15.50 -28.48
N LYS A 580 33.51 -14.87 -29.67
CA LYS A 580 32.31 -14.26 -30.26
C LYS A 580 31.17 -15.28 -30.46
N GLU A 581 31.49 -16.52 -30.79
CA GLU A 581 30.55 -17.64 -30.94
C GLU A 581 29.90 -18.09 -29.63
N LYS A 582 30.43 -17.65 -28.48
CA LYS A 582 29.88 -17.92 -27.14
C LYS A 582 29.04 -16.77 -26.60
N VAL A 583 29.04 -15.61 -27.26
CA VAL A 583 28.24 -14.45 -26.87
C VAL A 583 27.11 -14.27 -27.88
N ILE A 584 25.88 -14.25 -27.39
CA ILE A 584 24.67 -14.15 -28.20
C ILE A 584 23.96 -12.85 -27.86
N TYR A 585 23.82 -11.98 -28.84
CA TYR A 585 22.92 -10.83 -28.72
C TYR A 585 21.47 -11.35 -28.66
N HIS A 586 20.82 -11.09 -27.54
CA HIS A 586 19.51 -11.66 -27.17
C HIS A 586 18.67 -10.60 -26.45
N PRO A 587 18.16 -9.61 -27.20
CA PRO A 587 17.39 -8.50 -26.65
C PRO A 587 16.06 -8.95 -26.07
N ASN A 588 15.40 -8.02 -25.38
CA ASN A 588 14.03 -8.22 -24.93
C ASN A 588 13.05 -8.36 -26.12
N ALA A 589 11.82 -8.73 -25.81
CA ALA A 589 10.80 -9.13 -26.76
C ALA A 589 9.40 -8.91 -26.18
N VAL A 590 8.36 -9.21 -26.98
CA VAL A 590 6.95 -9.11 -26.60
C VAL A 590 6.25 -10.47 -26.59
N ASP A 591 5.23 -10.59 -25.74
CA ASP A 591 4.17 -11.58 -25.92
C ASP A 591 3.13 -10.98 -26.88
N TYR A 592 3.35 -11.19 -28.18
CA TYR A 592 2.64 -10.46 -29.23
C TYR A 592 1.13 -10.61 -29.11
N GLU A 593 0.61 -11.83 -28.92
CA GLU A 593 -0.83 -12.08 -28.81
C GLU A 593 -1.47 -11.41 -27.58
N HIS A 594 -0.70 -11.21 -26.50
CA HIS A 594 -1.19 -10.54 -25.29
C HIS A 594 -1.40 -9.03 -25.51
N PHE A 595 -0.49 -8.40 -26.27
CA PHE A 595 -0.54 -6.96 -26.53
C PHE A 595 -1.21 -6.57 -27.85
N HIS A 596 -1.30 -7.48 -28.82
CA HIS A 596 -1.95 -7.24 -30.09
C HIS A 596 -3.47 -7.37 -29.95
N ILE A 597 -4.07 -6.30 -29.44
CA ILE A 597 -5.51 -6.21 -29.19
C ILE A 597 -6.14 -5.06 -29.97
N GLU A 598 -7.45 -5.19 -30.24
CA GLU A 598 -8.24 -4.11 -30.80
C GLU A 598 -8.84 -3.22 -29.69
N LYS A 599 -9.12 -1.95 -30.03
CA LYS A 599 -9.83 -1.04 -29.12
C LYS A 599 -11.25 -1.56 -28.89
N ASP A 600 -11.53 -1.98 -27.66
CA ASP A 600 -12.87 -2.34 -27.21
C ASP A 600 -13.36 -1.30 -26.17
N PRO A 601 -14.32 -0.43 -26.52
CA PRO A 601 -14.90 0.53 -25.59
C PRO A 601 -15.47 -0.10 -24.31
N ALA A 602 -15.92 -1.35 -24.35
CA ALA A 602 -16.45 -2.05 -23.18
C ALA A 602 -15.34 -2.47 -22.20
N LYS A 603 -14.10 -2.67 -22.68
CA LYS A 603 -12.91 -2.96 -21.86
C LYS A 603 -12.12 -1.72 -21.46
N CYS A 604 -12.50 -0.55 -21.97
CA CYS A 604 -11.84 0.71 -21.62
C CYS A 604 -11.98 1.02 -20.12
N PRO A 605 -10.88 1.11 -19.35
CA PRO A 605 -10.95 1.44 -17.93
C PRO A 605 -11.62 2.80 -17.69
N LYS A 606 -12.49 2.91 -16.68
CA LYS A 606 -13.23 4.17 -16.37
C LYS A 606 -12.32 5.40 -16.26
N ILE A 607 -11.13 5.24 -15.68
CA ILE A 607 -10.15 6.33 -15.56
C ILE A 607 -9.61 6.79 -16.91
N ILE A 608 -9.44 5.87 -17.86
CA ILE A 608 -9.06 6.21 -19.25
C ILE A 608 -10.23 6.89 -19.95
N GLN A 609 -11.47 6.43 -19.74
CA GLN A 609 -12.67 7.09 -20.28
C GLN A 609 -12.75 8.56 -19.84
N SER A 610 -12.48 8.86 -18.56
CA SER A 610 -12.46 10.25 -18.07
C SER A 610 -11.37 11.10 -18.71
N ILE A 611 -10.20 10.51 -19.01
CA ILE A 611 -9.10 11.23 -19.68
C ILE A 611 -9.43 11.47 -21.15
N LEU A 612 -10.01 10.49 -21.84
CA LEU A 612 -10.48 10.62 -23.23
C LEU A 612 -11.55 11.70 -23.37
N ALA A 613 -12.42 11.86 -22.36
CA ALA A 613 -13.46 12.88 -22.34
C ALA A 613 -12.91 14.32 -22.34
N GLU A 614 -11.63 14.53 -21.99
CA GLU A 614 -10.97 15.83 -22.08
C GLU A 614 -10.67 16.25 -23.53
N GLY A 615 -10.74 15.33 -24.50
CA GLY A 615 -10.52 15.61 -25.92
C GLY A 615 -9.07 15.92 -26.31
N LYS A 616 -8.12 15.64 -25.41
CA LYS A 616 -6.68 15.83 -25.59
C LYS A 616 -5.99 14.52 -25.96
N PRO A 617 -4.91 14.53 -26.77
CA PRO A 617 -4.15 13.33 -27.06
C PRO A 617 -3.48 12.77 -25.80
N ILE A 618 -3.35 11.44 -25.75
CA ILE A 618 -2.74 10.70 -24.65
C ILE A 618 -1.31 10.31 -25.02
N ILE A 619 -0.35 10.92 -24.32
CA ILE A 619 1.08 10.60 -24.39
C ILE A 619 1.41 9.70 -23.21
N GLY A 620 1.61 8.41 -23.48
CA GLY A 620 1.61 7.39 -22.45
C GLY A 620 2.97 6.75 -22.18
N TYR A 621 3.25 6.51 -20.90
CA TYR A 621 4.32 5.61 -20.46
C TYR A 621 3.75 4.64 -19.44
N TYR A 622 4.11 3.36 -19.54
CA TYR A 622 3.96 2.46 -18.43
C TYR A 622 5.25 1.71 -18.08
N GLY A 623 5.40 1.34 -16.81
CA GLY A 623 6.52 0.58 -16.28
C GLY A 623 7.03 1.15 -14.96
N ALA A 624 8.15 0.62 -14.47
CA ALA A 624 8.80 1.17 -13.29
C ALA A 624 9.13 2.66 -13.49
N LEU A 625 8.68 3.47 -12.54
CA LEU A 625 8.97 4.90 -12.42
C LEU A 625 10.11 5.02 -11.40
N ALA A 626 11.35 5.03 -11.91
CA ALA A 626 12.58 5.02 -11.11
C ALA A 626 13.50 6.18 -11.53
N ASP A 627 14.70 6.27 -10.94
CA ASP A 627 15.62 7.37 -11.21
C ASP A 627 16.12 7.44 -12.65
N TRP A 628 16.11 6.33 -13.40
CA TRP A 628 16.49 6.34 -14.82
C TRP A 628 15.47 7.03 -15.72
N ILE A 629 14.29 7.44 -15.21
CA ILE A 629 13.32 8.25 -15.95
C ILE A 629 13.71 9.73 -15.90
N ASP A 630 13.69 10.40 -17.06
CA ASP A 630 13.92 11.84 -17.17
C ASP A 630 12.64 12.62 -16.79
N TYR A 631 12.43 12.78 -15.49
CA TYR A 631 11.31 13.57 -14.96
C TYR A 631 11.38 15.05 -15.38
N ASP A 632 12.58 15.60 -15.59
CA ASP A 632 12.73 16.99 -16.04
C ASP A 632 12.25 17.17 -17.48
N LEU A 633 12.49 16.17 -18.33
CA LEU A 633 11.92 16.09 -19.66
C LEU A 633 10.39 16.00 -19.58
N ILE A 634 9.84 15.08 -18.79
CA ILE A 634 8.38 14.93 -18.63
C ILE A 634 7.74 16.25 -18.17
N ASN A 635 8.29 16.87 -17.12
CA ASN A 635 7.82 18.17 -16.62
C ASN A 635 7.91 19.26 -17.69
N SER A 636 8.99 19.29 -18.47
CA SER A 636 9.16 20.24 -19.57
C SER A 636 8.12 20.05 -20.68
N VAL A 637 7.83 18.81 -21.07
CA VAL A 637 6.79 18.49 -22.05
C VAL A 637 5.42 18.92 -21.52
N ALA A 638 5.10 18.55 -20.28
CA ALA A 638 3.83 18.88 -19.62
C ALA A 638 3.55 20.39 -19.60
N ARG A 639 4.55 21.20 -19.23
CA ARG A 639 4.44 22.67 -19.20
C ARG A 639 4.22 23.28 -20.58
N LYS A 640 4.95 22.79 -21.59
CA LYS A 640 4.89 23.34 -22.94
C LYS A 640 3.62 22.92 -23.70
N ARG A 641 3.07 21.75 -23.36
CA ARG A 641 1.91 21.13 -24.03
C ARG A 641 0.80 20.79 -23.04
N VAL A 642 0.19 21.84 -22.50
CA VAL A 642 -0.99 21.73 -21.61
C VAL A 642 -2.23 21.15 -22.31
N ASP A 643 -2.20 21.13 -23.63
CA ASP A 643 -3.16 20.52 -24.55
C ASP A 643 -2.96 19.01 -24.71
N TRP A 644 -1.94 18.40 -24.10
CA TRP A 644 -1.71 16.95 -24.08
C TRP A 644 -1.96 16.36 -22.71
N ASN A 645 -2.46 15.12 -22.65
CA ASN A 645 -2.52 14.32 -21.43
C ASN A 645 -1.31 13.39 -21.35
N ILE A 646 -0.45 13.59 -20.35
CA ILE A 646 0.69 12.72 -20.08
C ILE A 646 0.24 11.66 -19.07
N VAL A 647 0.09 10.42 -19.52
CA VAL A 647 -0.42 9.31 -18.71
C VAL A 647 0.75 8.41 -18.27
N LEU A 648 0.95 8.30 -16.96
CA LEU A 648 2.00 7.48 -16.35
C LEU A 648 1.37 6.33 -15.57
N ILE A 649 1.80 5.08 -15.85
CA ILE A 649 1.26 3.87 -15.20
C ILE A 649 2.41 3.02 -14.68
N GLY A 650 2.42 2.65 -13.41
CA GLY A 650 3.43 1.74 -12.87
C GLY A 650 3.81 2.01 -11.44
N LEU A 651 4.84 1.31 -10.97
CA LEU A 651 5.35 1.36 -9.60
C LEU A 651 6.34 2.52 -9.46
N ASP A 652 6.16 3.36 -8.44
CA ASP A 652 7.19 4.29 -7.96
C ASP A 652 8.31 3.48 -7.29
N TYR A 653 9.30 3.06 -8.08
CA TYR A 653 10.24 1.98 -7.76
C TYR A 653 11.21 2.35 -6.63
N ASP A 654 11.73 3.57 -6.67
CA ASP A 654 12.75 4.08 -5.75
C ASP A 654 12.36 5.44 -5.13
N LYS A 655 11.07 5.79 -5.21
CA LYS A 655 10.52 7.09 -4.77
C LYS A 655 11.01 8.29 -5.58
N SER A 656 11.54 8.06 -6.78
CA SER A 656 11.96 9.15 -7.69
C SER A 656 10.79 9.92 -8.28
N MET A 657 9.56 9.39 -8.24
CA MET A 657 8.39 10.15 -8.70
C MET A 657 8.18 11.49 -8.00
N LYS A 658 8.73 11.69 -6.80
CA LYS A 658 8.71 13.00 -6.12
C LYS A 658 9.32 14.15 -6.94
N LYS A 659 10.07 13.84 -8.00
CA LYS A 659 10.64 14.79 -8.98
C LYS A 659 9.61 15.27 -10.01
N LEU A 660 8.48 14.59 -10.14
CA LEU A 660 7.39 14.96 -11.02
C LEU A 660 6.63 16.17 -10.44
N GLU A 661 6.38 17.17 -11.27
CA GLU A 661 5.59 18.33 -10.87
C GLU A 661 4.09 17.99 -10.83
N ARG A 662 3.36 18.68 -9.96
CA ARG A 662 1.89 18.55 -9.86
C ARG A 662 1.23 19.43 -10.92
N LEU A 663 1.16 18.94 -12.15
CA LEU A 663 0.52 19.60 -13.28
C LEU A 663 -0.77 18.86 -13.68
N ASP A 664 -1.85 19.59 -13.96
CA ASP A 664 -3.19 19.02 -14.20
C ASP A 664 -3.25 18.04 -15.38
N ASN A 665 -2.34 18.20 -16.34
CA ASN A 665 -2.26 17.37 -17.53
C ASN A 665 -1.32 16.17 -17.38
N ILE A 666 -0.73 15.96 -16.20
CA ILE A 666 -0.02 14.73 -15.83
C ILE A 666 -0.97 13.84 -15.03
N LYS A 667 -1.25 12.64 -15.55
CA LYS A 667 -2.18 11.66 -14.96
C LYS A 667 -1.40 10.41 -14.53
N TYR A 668 -1.15 10.26 -13.24
CA TYR A 668 -0.58 9.03 -12.69
C TYR A 668 -1.66 8.05 -12.28
N LEU A 669 -1.65 6.83 -12.84
CA LEU A 669 -2.70 5.83 -12.65
C LEU A 669 -2.33 4.71 -11.66
N GLY A 670 -1.13 4.74 -11.09
CA GLY A 670 -0.62 3.69 -10.19
C GLY A 670 -0.23 2.41 -10.92
N VAL A 671 0.05 1.36 -10.14
CA VAL A 671 0.39 0.02 -10.63
C VAL A 671 -0.85 -0.64 -11.26
N LYS A 672 -0.64 -1.37 -12.36
CA LYS A 672 -1.63 -2.24 -13.00
C LYS A 672 -1.05 -3.64 -13.16
N LYS A 673 -1.90 -4.66 -13.10
CA LYS A 673 -1.50 -6.05 -13.37
C LYS A 673 -1.07 -6.17 -14.83
N TYR A 674 -0.07 -6.99 -15.10
CA TYR A 674 0.42 -7.24 -16.44
C TYR A 674 -0.69 -7.65 -17.43
N GLN A 675 -1.62 -8.48 -16.98
CA GLN A 675 -2.76 -8.94 -17.78
C GLN A 675 -3.70 -7.80 -18.22
N ASP A 676 -3.74 -6.71 -17.46
CA ASP A 676 -4.62 -5.58 -17.74
C ASP A 676 -3.94 -4.48 -18.56
N LEU A 677 -2.60 -4.43 -18.60
CA LEU A 677 -1.84 -3.36 -19.25
C LEU A 677 -2.25 -3.07 -20.71
N PRO A 678 -2.52 -4.07 -21.57
CA PRO A 678 -2.98 -3.81 -22.93
C PRO A 678 -4.25 -2.94 -22.97
N ASN A 679 -5.19 -3.16 -22.05
CA ASN A 679 -6.45 -2.40 -21.97
C ASN A 679 -6.25 -0.92 -21.61
N TYR A 680 -5.07 -0.55 -21.10
CA TYR A 680 -4.69 0.85 -20.86
C TYR A 680 -3.86 1.40 -22.02
N GLY A 681 -2.79 0.68 -22.40
CA GLY A 681 -1.83 1.13 -23.42
C GLY A 681 -2.46 1.31 -24.82
N ILE A 682 -3.50 0.54 -25.15
CA ILE A 682 -4.19 0.64 -26.44
C ILE A 682 -4.86 2.01 -26.67
N TRP A 683 -5.06 2.80 -25.62
CA TRP A 683 -5.63 4.15 -25.68
C TRP A 683 -4.59 5.25 -25.80
N PHE A 684 -3.30 4.93 -25.74
CA PHE A 684 -2.26 5.90 -26.05
C PHE A 684 -2.36 6.31 -27.52
N ASP A 685 -2.19 7.60 -27.77
CA ASP A 685 -1.98 8.14 -29.12
C ASP A 685 -0.49 8.02 -29.49
N VAL A 686 0.39 8.30 -28.53
CA VAL A 686 1.84 8.12 -28.65
C VAL A 686 2.36 7.48 -27.38
N ALA A 687 3.20 6.48 -27.52
CA ALA A 687 3.92 5.89 -26.40
C ALA A 687 5.33 6.51 -26.29
N ILE A 688 5.79 6.76 -25.07
CA ILE A 688 7.09 7.39 -24.84
C ILE A 688 8.00 6.48 -24.01
N ILE A 689 9.32 6.60 -24.20
CA ILE A 689 10.36 5.98 -23.37
C ILE A 689 11.37 7.08 -22.97
N PRO A 690 11.06 7.90 -21.95
CA PRO A 690 11.82 9.10 -21.61
C PRO A 690 12.94 8.78 -20.61
N PHE A 691 13.94 7.98 -21.01
CA PHE A 691 15.04 7.63 -20.11
C PHE A 691 16.08 8.76 -20.07
N LYS A 692 16.70 8.98 -18.91
CA LYS A 692 17.84 9.89 -18.78
C LYS A 692 19.01 9.39 -19.61
N GLU A 693 19.78 10.33 -20.14
CA GLU A 693 21.05 10.04 -20.79
C GLU A 693 22.03 9.39 -19.82
N GLY A 694 22.85 8.45 -20.32
CA GLY A 694 23.82 7.72 -19.52
C GLY A 694 23.92 6.23 -19.85
N ASP A 695 24.77 5.55 -19.09
CA ASP A 695 25.13 4.16 -19.31
C ASP A 695 23.97 3.18 -19.13
N ILE A 696 23.05 3.48 -18.21
CA ILE A 696 21.82 2.71 -18.02
C ILE A 696 20.98 2.71 -19.30
N ALA A 697 20.73 3.87 -19.91
CA ALA A 697 19.95 3.94 -21.15
C ALA A 697 20.65 3.22 -22.31
N LYS A 698 21.98 3.40 -22.45
CA LYS A 698 22.80 2.77 -23.51
C LYS A 698 22.86 1.24 -23.43
N SER A 699 22.63 0.69 -22.25
CA SER A 699 22.61 -0.75 -21.98
C SER A 699 21.20 -1.33 -21.83
N THR A 700 20.15 -0.52 -21.98
CA THR A 700 18.77 -0.98 -21.81
C THR A 700 18.19 -1.50 -23.12
N SER A 701 17.59 -2.69 -23.09
CA SER A 701 16.67 -3.20 -24.11
C SER A 701 15.23 -3.11 -23.58
N PRO A 702 14.44 -2.07 -23.91
CA PRO A 702 13.15 -1.87 -23.27
C PRO A 702 12.11 -2.92 -23.71
N LEU A 703 11.49 -3.62 -22.75
CA LEU A 703 10.34 -4.50 -23.03
C LEU A 703 9.19 -3.72 -23.71
N LYS A 704 8.90 -2.56 -23.12
CA LYS A 704 7.80 -1.65 -23.50
C LYS A 704 7.85 -1.25 -24.96
N LEU A 705 9.05 -1.15 -25.55
CA LEU A 705 9.21 -0.83 -26.96
C LEU A 705 8.43 -1.82 -27.83
N PHE A 706 8.62 -3.11 -27.61
CA PHE A 706 7.97 -4.17 -28.39
C PHE A 706 6.47 -4.29 -28.07
N GLU A 707 6.10 -4.03 -26.82
CA GLU A 707 4.69 -4.02 -26.39
C GLU A 707 3.90 -2.86 -27.02
N TYR A 708 4.49 -1.66 -27.09
CA TYR A 708 3.91 -0.51 -27.78
C TYR A 708 3.78 -0.75 -29.27
N MET A 709 4.80 -1.34 -29.90
CA MET A 709 4.74 -1.73 -31.31
C MET A 709 3.66 -2.79 -31.58
N ALA A 710 3.50 -3.79 -30.70
CA ALA A 710 2.42 -4.80 -30.82
C ALA A 710 1.01 -4.18 -30.74
N MET A 711 0.86 -3.09 -29.98
CA MET A 711 -0.37 -2.28 -29.91
C MET A 711 -0.48 -1.21 -31.01
N ASN A 712 0.44 -1.20 -31.99
CA ASN A 712 0.49 -0.22 -33.06
C ASN A 712 0.55 1.23 -32.54
N LYS A 713 1.39 1.48 -31.53
CA LYS A 713 1.61 2.81 -30.95
C LYS A 713 2.91 3.41 -31.46
N PRO A 714 2.87 4.57 -32.13
CA PRO A 714 4.08 5.34 -32.39
C PRO A 714 4.91 5.50 -31.11
N VAL A 715 6.21 5.23 -31.20
CA VAL A 715 7.11 5.26 -30.04
C VAL A 715 8.10 6.41 -30.18
N VAL A 716 8.19 7.26 -29.16
CA VAL A 716 9.24 8.29 -29.03
C VAL A 716 10.19 7.93 -27.90
N ALA A 717 11.48 7.86 -28.18
CA ALA A 717 12.51 7.48 -27.21
C ALA A 717 13.66 8.50 -27.17
N THR A 718 14.32 8.63 -26.02
CA THR A 718 15.52 9.48 -25.89
C THR A 718 16.73 8.86 -26.58
N ARG A 719 17.62 9.69 -27.13
CA ARG A 719 18.76 9.26 -27.97
C ARG A 719 19.62 8.15 -27.41
N ASP A 720 19.86 8.12 -26.10
CA ASP A 720 20.78 7.15 -25.47
C ASP A 720 20.18 5.74 -25.36
N LEU A 721 18.90 5.54 -25.66
CA LEU A 721 18.31 4.21 -25.84
C LEU A 721 18.73 3.61 -27.19
N ILE A 722 20.00 3.24 -27.32
CA ILE A 722 20.62 2.73 -28.56
C ILE A 722 19.83 1.57 -29.16
N GLU A 723 19.26 0.70 -28.31
CA GLU A 723 18.44 -0.42 -28.78
C GLU A 723 17.19 0.02 -29.52
N CYS A 724 16.59 1.16 -29.15
CA CYS A 724 15.42 1.70 -29.83
C CYS A 724 15.75 2.17 -31.26
N GLN A 725 16.97 2.67 -31.50
CA GLN A 725 17.41 3.21 -32.79
C GLN A 725 17.45 2.17 -33.91
N LYS A 726 17.47 0.88 -33.56
CA LYS A 726 17.60 -0.22 -34.52
C LYS A 726 16.30 -0.58 -35.24
N TYR A 727 15.17 -0.09 -34.75
CA TYR A 727 13.86 -0.45 -35.25
C TYR A 727 13.30 0.70 -36.07
N GLU A 728 13.01 0.42 -37.34
CA GLU A 728 12.33 1.37 -38.20
C GLU A 728 10.98 1.77 -37.59
N GLY A 729 10.60 3.03 -37.73
CA GLY A 729 9.38 3.55 -37.14
C GLY A 729 9.54 4.07 -35.69
N VAL A 730 10.62 3.78 -34.98
CA VAL A 730 10.87 4.42 -33.67
C VAL A 730 11.44 5.83 -33.87
N LEU A 731 10.82 6.83 -33.25
CA LEU A 731 11.25 8.23 -33.34
C LEU A 731 12.21 8.56 -32.21
N MET A 732 13.48 8.76 -32.55
CA MET A 732 14.53 9.10 -31.60
C MET A 732 14.62 10.61 -31.44
N ALA A 733 14.64 11.07 -30.18
CA ALA A 733 14.74 12.47 -29.81
C ALA A 733 16.13 12.82 -29.28
N GLU A 734 16.72 13.88 -29.84
CA GLU A 734 18.09 14.31 -29.50
C GLU A 734 18.16 15.14 -28.21
N ASP A 735 17.13 15.91 -27.90
CA ASP A 735 17.04 16.75 -26.72
C ASP A 735 15.58 17.01 -26.31
N LYS A 736 15.37 17.83 -25.27
CA LYS A 736 14.03 18.13 -24.72
C LYS A 736 13.10 18.86 -25.70
N ASN A 737 13.62 19.69 -26.59
CA ASN A 737 12.82 20.38 -27.60
C ASN A 737 12.49 19.43 -28.75
N ASP A 738 13.50 18.70 -29.23
CA ASP A 738 13.30 17.70 -30.28
C ASP A 738 12.33 16.61 -29.83
N PHE A 739 12.34 16.22 -28.54
CA PHE A 739 11.36 15.27 -28.00
C PHE A 739 9.91 15.70 -28.23
N ILE A 740 9.59 16.99 -28.06
CA ILE A 740 8.25 17.51 -28.32
C ILE A 740 7.93 17.42 -29.82
N LEU A 741 8.88 17.79 -30.69
CA LEU A 741 8.72 17.71 -32.14
C LEU A 741 8.52 16.25 -32.60
N LYS A 742 9.22 15.29 -32.00
CA LYS A 742 9.04 13.86 -32.27
C LYS A 742 7.70 13.34 -31.78
N VAL A 743 7.18 13.84 -30.65
CA VAL A 743 5.81 13.52 -30.22
C VAL A 743 4.77 14.12 -31.16
N GLU A 744 4.95 15.33 -31.67
CA GLU A 744 4.08 15.91 -32.70
C GLU A 744 4.10 15.07 -33.98
N GLN A 745 5.29 14.72 -34.46
CA GLN A 745 5.46 13.83 -35.62
C GLN A 745 4.78 12.47 -35.38
N ALA A 746 4.90 11.90 -34.17
CA ALA A 746 4.26 10.65 -33.80
C ALA A 746 2.72 10.77 -33.81
N LEU A 747 2.17 11.89 -33.35
CA LEU A 747 0.73 12.17 -33.39
C LEU A 747 0.20 12.25 -34.82
N ASP A 748 0.97 12.78 -35.75
CA ASP A 748 0.61 12.83 -37.18
C ASP A 748 0.63 11.45 -37.83
N LEU A 749 1.51 10.55 -37.36
CA LEU A 749 1.70 9.20 -37.90
C LEU A 749 0.80 8.12 -37.27
N LYS A 750 0.13 8.41 -36.15
CA LYS A 750 -0.57 7.40 -35.32
C LYS A 750 -1.68 6.64 -36.03
N ASP A 751 -2.21 7.20 -37.12
CA ASP A 751 -3.28 6.62 -37.93
C ASP A 751 -2.81 6.30 -39.37
N ASP A 752 -1.50 6.44 -39.68
CA ASP A 752 -0.94 6.10 -41.00
C ASP A 752 -0.78 4.56 -41.15
N PRO A 753 -1.51 3.91 -42.07
CA PRO A 753 -1.48 2.45 -42.19
C PRO A 753 -0.10 1.88 -42.53
N ASN A 754 0.70 2.57 -43.35
CA ASN A 754 2.03 2.08 -43.73
C ASN A 754 2.99 2.16 -42.55
N TYR A 755 2.91 3.24 -41.77
CA TYR A 755 3.72 3.39 -40.57
C TYR A 755 3.34 2.35 -39.51
N LEU A 756 2.04 2.11 -39.28
CA LEU A 756 1.59 1.08 -38.33
C LEU A 756 1.98 -0.34 -38.74
N LEU A 757 2.02 -0.65 -40.04
CA LEU A 757 2.51 -1.94 -40.54
C LEU A 757 3.97 -2.19 -40.17
N ILE A 758 4.83 -1.16 -40.25
CA ILE A 758 6.24 -1.27 -39.85
C ILE A 758 6.35 -1.64 -38.36
N LEU A 759 5.55 -1.00 -37.50
CA LEU A 759 5.53 -1.30 -36.06
C LEU A 759 5.08 -2.73 -35.79
N ASP A 760 4.00 -3.17 -36.45
CA ASP A 760 3.47 -4.52 -36.30
C ASP A 760 4.49 -5.59 -36.74
N GLU A 761 5.17 -5.39 -37.88
CA GLU A 761 6.22 -6.28 -38.38
C GLU A 761 7.41 -6.35 -37.42
N ASN A 762 7.82 -5.22 -36.84
CA ASN A 762 8.85 -5.19 -35.81
C ASN A 762 8.44 -5.99 -34.56
N ALA A 763 7.19 -5.88 -34.11
CA ALA A 763 6.70 -6.63 -32.96
C ALA A 763 6.66 -8.15 -33.24
N LYS A 764 6.13 -8.57 -34.40
CA LYS A 764 6.11 -9.98 -34.85
C LYS A 764 7.49 -10.60 -35.00
N SER A 765 8.48 -9.78 -35.36
CA SER A 765 9.87 -10.21 -35.52
C SER A 765 10.65 -10.27 -34.20
N ASN A 766 10.03 -9.85 -33.08
CA ASN A 766 10.67 -9.76 -31.78
C ASN A 766 9.79 -10.34 -30.66
N THR A 767 9.40 -11.61 -30.82
CA THR A 767 8.58 -12.35 -29.85
C THR A 767 9.41 -13.16 -28.87
N TRP A 768 8.85 -13.42 -27.68
CA TRP A 768 9.49 -14.31 -26.70
C TRP A 768 9.68 -15.74 -27.22
N LEU A 769 8.82 -16.21 -28.13
CA LEU A 769 9.00 -17.49 -28.79
C LEU A 769 10.29 -17.51 -29.62
N GLN A 770 10.54 -16.47 -30.44
CA GLN A 770 11.80 -16.37 -31.20
C GLN A 770 13.02 -16.29 -30.28
N ARG A 771 12.89 -15.62 -29.13
CA ARG A 771 13.95 -15.58 -28.10
C ARG A 771 14.22 -16.96 -27.50
N ALA A 772 13.18 -17.74 -27.23
CA ALA A 772 13.33 -19.11 -26.75
C ALA A 772 13.90 -20.04 -27.83
N MET A 773 13.48 -19.90 -29.09
CA MET A 773 14.01 -20.67 -30.22
C MET A 773 15.51 -20.44 -30.43
N LYS A 774 16.02 -19.23 -30.15
CA LYS A 774 17.46 -18.96 -30.21
C LYS A 774 18.26 -19.69 -29.12
N ILE A 775 17.65 -19.89 -27.95
CA ILE A 775 18.23 -20.69 -26.86
C ILE A 775 18.16 -22.18 -27.23
N ASP A 776 17.03 -22.64 -27.77
CA ASP A 776 16.88 -24.01 -28.30
C ASP A 776 17.93 -24.30 -29.38
N GLU A 777 18.07 -23.46 -30.41
CA GLU A 777 19.10 -23.60 -31.45
C GLU A 777 20.51 -23.71 -30.85
N LEU A 778 20.82 -22.88 -29.85
CA LEU A 778 22.11 -22.93 -29.16
C LEU A 778 22.32 -24.25 -28.41
N ILE A 779 21.27 -24.79 -27.80
CA ILE A 779 21.29 -26.11 -27.18
C ILE A 779 21.50 -27.18 -28.25
N GLN A 780 20.72 -27.17 -29.34
CA GLN A 780 20.77 -28.17 -30.42
C GLN A 780 22.10 -28.17 -31.21
N ASN A 781 22.60 -27.01 -31.63
CA ASN A 781 23.84 -26.90 -32.41
C ASN A 781 25.07 -27.38 -31.63
N ASN A 782 25.04 -27.32 -30.29
CA ASN A 782 26.08 -27.86 -29.43
C ASN A 782 25.83 -29.31 -28.99
N LEU A 783 24.78 -29.97 -29.52
CA LEU A 783 24.56 -31.41 -29.39
C LEU A 783 25.24 -32.22 -30.50
N VAL A 784 25.49 -31.61 -31.66
CA VAL A 784 26.09 -32.30 -32.83
C VAL A 784 27.63 -32.37 -32.74
N ASN A 785 28.28 -31.55 -31.89
CA ASN A 785 29.74 -31.39 -31.86
C ASN A 785 30.49 -32.18 -30.76
N TYR A 786 29.86 -33.15 -30.09
CA TYR A 786 30.60 -34.09 -29.26
C TYR A 786 30.94 -35.34 -30.08
N PRO A 787 32.21 -35.55 -30.50
CA PRO A 787 32.62 -36.87 -30.91
C PRO A 787 32.46 -37.79 -29.71
N GLU A 788 31.76 -38.91 -29.91
CA GLU A 788 31.75 -40.03 -28.97
C GLU A 788 33.22 -40.33 -28.60
N LYS A 789 33.55 -40.20 -27.31
CA LYS A 789 34.82 -40.67 -26.76
C LYS A 789 34.55 -41.80 -25.79
#